data_AF-A0A495V9I7-F1
#
_entry.id   AF-A0A495V9I7-F1
#
_cell.length_a   1.000
_cell.length_b   1.000
_cell.length_c   1.000
_cell.angle_alpha   90.00
_cell.angle_beta   90.00
_cell.angle_gamma   90.00
#
_symmetry.space_group_name_H-M   'P 1'
#
loop_
_entity.id
_entity.type
_entity.pdbx_description
1 polymer ?
#
loop_
_entity_poly.entity_id
_entity_poly.type
_entity_poly.pdbx_seq_one_letter_code
_entity_poly.pdbx_strand_id
1 'polypeptide(L)'
;MNVLLISQCTKNALTETRRILDQFAERRGDRTWQTPITQQGLDTLHRLLRKTARKNTAVACHWIRGKDHSELLWVVGDLRRFNADGGTPTNTTERNILRGEDENDWHTGELICLLVDLAGLLHDLGKAIDAFQSRLEGRLVGRNRIRHEWVSVRLFEAFVGDDDDAAWLARLASPTEADNDRWLKQLRKDGLDGAFDSPFKTLSRAPIAQALAWLVVTHHRLPELPREAVFQMSSLPGLLTQLQPAWNERAFDTSDREALGAYWHFTNGLPVTTDAWRQRASRIARRLSPFAPSSSVGTASESVLDNPFVMHLARLSLMLADHHYSSLEGAHPERIKVTPGNPLLANTCRKDGSPNQSLDEHLLGVARHGSQIARFLPRFEQHLPRVGRHKRLKQRARDERFRWQDKSFDLAGGMRERSREHGAFIVNMASTGCGKTLGNARIMYALADPAQGMRCVFALGLRTLTLQTGKAFRDMLGLGDDDLAIRVGGSAQAVGQFVRRRHFCGIIRSLLIKAVIPARAHSKRDNARLCRARRHPAAGRVTIWLDAQLPPALATCLASKFETKCLAVRDLGLRDSDDQAIFQAARDQGGVVIMSKDSDFVELALRLGPPPRILWLTGGNVTNTHLRRILAEVLPAASPNG
;
A
#
# COMPACT_ATOMS: atom_id res chain seq x y z
N MET A 1 20.05 1.06 37.00
CA MET A 1 20.60 2.30 36.40
C MET A 1 19.78 3.49 36.89
N ASN A 2 20.39 4.66 37.10
CA ASN A 2 19.65 5.87 37.47
C ASN A 2 19.32 6.67 36.20
N VAL A 3 18.04 6.92 35.93
CA VAL A 3 17.62 7.63 34.71
C VAL A 3 16.96 8.96 35.04
N LEU A 4 17.20 9.95 34.18
CA LEU A 4 16.51 11.23 34.14
C LEU A 4 15.66 11.29 32.88
N LEU A 5 14.40 11.72 33.02
CA LEU A 5 13.46 11.85 31.92
C LEU A 5 12.97 13.29 31.87
N ILE A 6 13.07 13.92 30.69
CA ILE A 6 12.71 15.32 30.47
C ILE A 6 11.62 15.39 29.39
N SER A 7 10.51 16.07 29.68
CA SER A 7 9.35 16.18 28.78
C SER A 7 9.15 17.59 28.24
N GLN A 8 9.26 17.74 26.92
CA GLN A 8 8.82 18.92 26.17
C GLN A 8 7.46 18.71 25.49
N CYS A 9 6.67 17.74 25.98
CA CYS A 9 5.35 17.47 25.45
C CYS A 9 4.40 18.68 25.60
N THR A 10 3.47 18.83 24.65
CA THR A 10 2.41 19.86 24.71
C THR A 10 1.03 19.29 24.37
N LYS A 11 -0.03 20.00 24.76
CA LYS A 11 -1.43 19.57 24.58
C LYS A 11 -1.69 18.17 25.18
N ASN A 12 -2.58 17.38 24.58
CA ASN A 12 -2.94 16.03 25.04
C ASN A 12 -1.77 15.04 25.09
N ALA A 13 -0.63 15.35 24.45
CA ALA A 13 0.57 14.52 24.56
C ALA A 13 1.20 14.62 25.95
N LEU A 14 1.12 15.79 26.60
CA LEU A 14 1.66 15.98 27.95
C LEU A 14 0.86 15.18 28.97
N THR A 15 -0.48 15.25 28.91
CA THR A 15 -1.36 14.48 29.81
C THR A 15 -1.07 12.99 29.73
N GLU A 16 -0.98 12.45 28.52
CA GLU A 16 -0.70 11.02 28.32
C GLU A 16 0.73 10.64 28.74
N THR A 17 1.71 11.50 28.49
CA THR A 17 3.09 11.28 28.92
C THR A 17 3.20 11.24 30.44
N ARG A 18 2.57 12.20 31.14
CA ARG A 18 2.53 12.23 32.61
C ARG A 18 1.91 10.96 33.15
N ARG A 19 0.75 10.56 32.62
CA ARG A 19 0.05 9.32 33.00
C ARG A 19 0.96 8.09 32.93
N ILE A 20 1.84 8.00 31.92
CA ILE A 20 2.77 6.88 31.76
C ILE A 20 3.98 7.03 32.67
N LEU A 21 4.68 8.17 32.63
CA LEU A 21 5.92 8.37 33.40
C LEU A 21 5.68 8.26 34.91
N ASP A 22 4.57 8.80 35.42
CA ASP A 22 4.21 8.77 36.84
C ASP A 22 4.00 7.32 37.37
N GLN A 23 3.81 6.33 36.50
CA GLN A 23 3.71 4.91 36.90
C GLN A 23 5.08 4.23 37.06
N PHE A 24 6.14 4.79 36.46
CA PHE A 24 7.47 4.17 36.41
C PHE A 24 8.54 4.97 37.15
N ALA A 25 8.37 6.28 37.27
CA ALA A 25 9.37 7.18 37.79
C ALA A 25 8.73 8.27 38.67
N GLU A 26 9.49 8.75 39.65
CA GLU A 26 9.07 9.85 40.51
C GLU A 26 9.30 11.19 39.82
N ARG A 27 8.30 12.06 39.91
CA ARG A 27 8.37 13.43 39.39
C ARG A 27 9.31 14.25 40.29
N ARG A 28 10.29 14.90 39.68
CA ARG A 28 11.25 15.82 40.35
C ARG A 28 11.13 17.27 39.86
N GLY A 29 10.09 17.55 39.08
CA GLY A 29 9.70 18.88 38.59
C GLY A 29 8.53 18.77 37.60
N ASP A 30 8.01 19.89 37.12
CA ASP A 30 6.80 19.91 36.27
C ASP A 30 6.91 19.06 35.00
N ARG A 31 8.14 18.94 34.50
CA ARG A 31 8.50 18.27 33.24
C ARG A 31 9.67 17.30 33.40
N THR A 32 10.01 16.92 34.63
CA THR A 32 11.17 16.09 34.92
C THR A 32 10.84 14.94 35.87
N TRP A 33 11.41 13.77 35.58
CA TRP A 33 11.31 12.58 36.41
C TRP A 33 12.67 11.95 36.58
N GLN A 34 12.92 11.38 37.75
CA GLN A 34 14.16 10.67 38.02
C GLN A 34 13.88 9.45 38.88
N THR A 35 14.45 8.31 38.51
CA THR A 35 14.25 7.08 39.26
C THR A 35 15.38 6.07 38.99
N PRO A 36 15.77 5.23 39.96
CA PRO A 36 16.47 3.99 39.67
C PRO A 36 15.53 3.02 38.93
N ILE A 37 15.97 2.50 37.80
CA ILE A 37 15.21 1.55 36.98
C ILE A 37 16.11 0.39 36.51
N THR A 38 15.51 -0.76 36.20
CA THR A 38 16.19 -1.87 35.51
C THR A 38 16.23 -1.62 34.00
N GLN A 39 17.13 -2.28 33.25
CA GLN A 39 17.14 -2.16 31.78
C GLN A 39 15.80 -2.61 31.19
N GLN A 40 15.25 -3.73 31.67
CA GLN A 40 13.95 -4.25 31.24
C GLN A 40 12.80 -3.28 31.57
N GLY A 41 12.86 -2.62 32.71
CA GLY A 41 11.91 -1.56 33.08
C GLY A 41 11.99 -0.38 32.12
N LEU A 42 13.21 0.06 31.79
CA LEU A 42 13.44 1.15 30.85
C LEU A 42 12.96 0.81 29.42
N ASP A 43 13.22 -0.41 28.95
CA ASP A 43 12.77 -0.88 27.64
C ASP A 43 11.23 -0.97 27.57
N THR A 44 10.59 -1.29 28.69
CA THR A 44 9.12 -1.32 28.82
C THR A 44 8.54 0.09 28.82
N LEU A 45 9.16 1.01 29.57
CA LEU A 45 8.79 2.43 29.57
C LEU A 45 8.91 3.04 28.17
N HIS A 46 10.03 2.79 27.48
CA HIS A 46 10.27 3.26 26.12
C HIS A 46 9.19 2.75 25.14
N ARG A 47 8.88 1.44 25.20
CA ARG A 47 7.79 0.83 24.41
C ARG A 47 6.44 1.50 24.65
N LEU A 48 6.09 1.75 25.91
CA LEU A 48 4.81 2.37 26.27
C LEU A 48 4.70 3.81 25.77
N LEU A 49 5.76 4.61 25.95
CA LEU A 49 5.82 5.97 25.44
C LEU A 49 5.69 6.01 23.91
N ARG A 50 6.40 5.13 23.19
CA ARG A 50 6.29 5.05 21.73
C ARG A 50 4.92 4.61 21.26
N LYS A 51 4.27 3.70 21.98
CA LYS A 51 2.93 3.19 21.64
C LYS A 51 1.86 4.29 21.70
N THR A 52 1.99 5.27 22.59
CA THR A 52 1.01 6.34 22.79
C THR A 52 1.49 7.71 22.30
N ALA A 53 2.70 7.77 21.71
CA ALA A 53 3.30 9.00 21.20
C ALA A 53 2.39 9.70 20.18
N ARG A 54 2.32 11.02 20.29
CA ARG A 54 1.56 11.93 19.43
C ARG A 54 2.50 12.92 18.74
N LYS A 55 1.99 13.72 17.80
CA LYS A 55 2.75 14.80 17.13
C LYS A 55 3.52 15.68 18.13
N ASN A 56 2.89 15.95 19.28
CA ASN A 56 3.42 16.83 20.30
C ASN A 56 4.11 16.07 21.46
N THR A 57 4.39 14.78 21.30
CA THR A 57 5.20 14.04 22.25
C THR A 57 6.67 14.40 22.03
N ALA A 58 7.40 14.71 23.10
CA ALA A 58 8.83 14.98 23.08
C ALA A 58 9.39 14.62 24.46
N VAL A 59 10.01 13.45 24.59
CA VAL A 59 10.59 12.96 25.85
C VAL A 59 12.03 12.52 25.62
N ALA A 60 12.98 13.09 26.35
CA ALA A 60 14.38 12.66 26.36
C ALA A 60 14.66 11.80 27.59
N CYS A 61 15.44 10.73 27.42
CA CYS A 61 15.89 9.87 28.50
C CYS A 61 17.41 9.86 28.60
N HIS A 62 17.92 10.21 29.78
CA HIS A 62 19.34 10.25 30.10
C HIS A 62 19.68 9.20 31.14
N TRP A 63 20.82 8.53 30.97
CA TRP A 63 21.45 7.73 32.01
C TRP A 63 22.45 8.57 32.76
N ILE A 64 22.24 8.73 34.07
CA ILE A 64 23.20 9.36 34.98
C ILE A 64 24.23 8.29 35.37
N ARG A 65 25.47 8.44 34.88
CA ARG A 65 26.59 7.51 35.16
C ARG A 65 27.48 7.95 36.32
N GLY A 66 27.42 9.22 36.69
CA GLY A 66 28.19 9.82 37.79
C GLY A 66 27.74 11.26 38.04
N LYS A 67 28.43 11.97 38.93
CA LYS A 67 28.08 13.36 39.29
C LYS A 67 28.11 14.31 38.09
N ASP A 68 29.11 14.16 37.21
CA ASP A 68 29.35 15.08 36.08
C ASP A 68 29.12 14.42 34.71
N HIS A 69 28.51 13.23 34.67
CA HIS A 69 28.35 12.47 33.42
C HIS A 69 26.93 11.94 33.25
N SER A 70 26.21 12.55 32.31
CA SER A 70 24.93 12.05 31.81
C SER A 70 25.04 11.66 30.34
N GLU A 71 24.47 10.52 29.97
CA GLU A 71 24.45 10.02 28.59
C GLU A 71 23.00 10.02 28.09
N LEU A 72 22.72 10.71 26.98
CA LEU A 72 21.42 10.61 26.31
C LEU A 72 21.26 9.22 25.71
N LEU A 73 20.27 8.45 26.18
CA LEU A 73 19.97 7.12 25.69
C LEU A 73 19.08 7.16 24.45
N TRP A 74 17.95 7.87 24.53
CA TRP A 74 16.96 7.96 23.45
C TRP A 74 16.04 9.17 23.62
N VAL A 75 15.33 9.51 22.53
CA VAL A 75 14.27 10.52 22.51
C VAL A 75 13.03 9.91 21.86
N VAL A 76 11.86 10.12 22.47
CA VAL A 76 10.56 9.74 21.90
C VAL A 76 9.83 10.98 21.39
N GLY A 77 9.51 10.99 20.09
CA GLY A 77 8.70 12.03 19.44
C GLY A 77 9.52 13.14 18.77
N ASP A 78 9.14 14.39 18.96
CA ASP A 78 9.71 15.57 18.29
C ASP A 78 11.11 15.90 18.81
N LEU A 79 12.13 15.48 18.07
CA LEU A 79 13.55 15.68 18.41
C LEU A 79 13.96 17.16 18.39
N ARG A 80 13.28 18.02 17.62
CA ARG A 80 13.57 19.46 17.49
C ARG A 80 13.41 20.22 18.81
N ARG A 81 12.74 19.62 19.80
CA ARG A 81 12.55 20.18 21.15
C ARG A 81 13.79 20.07 22.03
N PHE A 82 14.82 19.38 21.57
CA PHE A 82 16.03 19.12 22.34
C PHE A 82 17.27 19.51 21.55
N ASN A 83 18.32 19.92 22.27
CA ASN A 83 19.62 20.20 21.68
C ASN A 83 20.42 18.91 21.41
N ALA A 84 21.69 19.08 21.06
CA ALA A 84 22.56 17.97 20.73
C ALA A 84 22.88 17.01 21.90
N ASP A 85 22.46 17.28 23.13
CA ASP A 85 22.65 16.40 24.29
C ASP A 85 21.32 15.99 24.93
N GLY A 86 20.19 16.32 24.30
CA GLY A 86 18.87 16.04 24.86
C GLY A 86 18.41 17.06 25.91
N GLY A 87 19.18 18.13 26.11
CA GLY A 87 18.81 19.26 26.95
C GLY A 87 17.72 20.11 26.28
N THR A 88 16.87 20.73 27.10
CA THR A 88 15.91 21.72 26.59
C THR A 88 16.67 23.01 26.27
N PRO A 89 16.56 23.57 25.05
CA PRO A 89 17.19 24.85 24.72
C PRO A 89 16.70 25.97 25.67
N THR A 90 17.63 26.70 26.29
CA THR A 90 17.30 27.84 27.18
C THR A 90 17.02 29.12 26.41
N ASN A 91 17.78 29.33 25.33
CA ASN A 91 17.56 30.39 24.34
C ASN A 91 17.57 29.76 22.95
N THR A 92 16.70 30.24 22.07
CA THR A 92 16.73 29.91 20.64
C THR A 92 17.03 31.20 19.90
N THR A 93 18.15 31.26 19.18
CA THR A 93 18.59 32.44 18.43
C THR A 93 17.99 32.51 17.04
N GLU A 94 17.38 31.43 16.57
CA GLU A 94 16.66 31.37 15.30
C GLU A 94 15.19 31.69 15.51
N ARG A 95 14.81 32.92 15.15
CA ARG A 95 13.40 33.26 14.95
C ARG A 95 13.02 32.71 13.57
N ASN A 96 12.01 31.87 13.49
CA ASN A 96 11.47 31.37 12.21
C ASN A 96 10.73 32.53 11.48
N ILE A 97 11.50 33.48 10.96
CA ILE A 97 11.00 34.70 10.29
C ILE A 97 10.46 34.33 8.90
N LEU A 98 11.11 33.38 8.22
CA LEU A 98 10.75 32.95 6.88
C LEU A 98 9.49 32.08 6.84
N ARG A 99 9.12 31.41 7.94
CA ARG A 99 8.08 30.37 7.96
C ARG A 99 8.23 29.38 6.79
N GLY A 100 9.46 28.93 6.52
CA GLY A 100 9.72 27.98 5.43
C GLY A 100 9.00 26.63 5.57
N GLU A 101 8.43 26.31 6.75
CA GLU A 101 7.54 25.15 6.94
C GLU A 101 6.09 25.40 6.45
N ASP A 102 5.70 26.67 6.27
CA ASP A 102 4.43 27.10 5.69
C ASP A 102 4.54 27.25 4.15
N GLU A 103 5.73 27.57 3.64
CA GLU A 103 6.06 27.45 2.23
C GLU A 103 6.19 25.97 1.87
N ASN A 104 5.37 25.54 0.92
CA ASN A 104 5.35 24.17 0.45
C ASN A 104 5.95 24.14 -0.95
N ASP A 105 7.00 23.36 -1.16
CA ASP A 105 7.69 23.18 -2.44
C ASP A 105 6.90 22.29 -3.43
N TRP A 106 5.70 21.83 -3.05
CA TRP A 106 4.78 21.15 -3.97
C TRP A 106 4.09 22.14 -4.91
N HIS A 107 4.81 22.56 -5.94
CA HIS A 107 4.33 23.44 -7.00
C HIS A 107 3.02 22.95 -7.66
N THR A 108 2.81 21.64 -7.75
CA THR A 108 1.61 21.02 -8.35
C THR A 108 0.55 20.58 -7.31
N GLY A 109 0.74 20.90 -6.04
CA GLY A 109 -0.15 20.43 -4.95
C GLY A 109 -1.60 20.91 -5.08
N GLU A 110 -1.81 22.15 -5.54
CA GLU A 110 -3.16 22.67 -5.78
C GLU A 110 -3.84 21.97 -6.96
N LEU A 111 -3.12 21.76 -8.07
CA LEU A 111 -3.63 21.04 -9.23
C LEU A 111 -4.05 19.62 -8.86
N ILE A 112 -3.20 18.86 -8.16
CA ILE A 112 -3.53 17.50 -7.68
C ILE A 112 -4.81 17.53 -6.85
N CYS A 113 -4.93 18.50 -5.93
CA CYS A 113 -6.11 18.64 -5.08
C CYS A 113 -7.39 18.88 -5.89
N LEU A 114 -7.34 19.77 -6.87
CA LEU A 114 -8.48 20.10 -7.72
C LEU A 114 -8.88 18.95 -8.64
N LEU A 115 -7.91 18.27 -9.25
CA LEU A 115 -8.14 17.08 -10.07
C LEU A 115 -8.83 15.97 -9.27
N VAL A 116 -8.36 15.69 -8.04
CA VAL A 116 -8.95 14.67 -7.18
C VAL A 116 -10.37 15.06 -6.74
N ASP A 117 -10.59 16.33 -6.42
CA ASP A 117 -11.90 16.82 -5.99
C ASP A 117 -12.93 16.65 -7.11
N LEU A 118 -12.59 17.07 -8.34
CA LEU A 118 -13.48 16.91 -9.49
C LEU A 118 -13.60 15.45 -9.95
N ALA A 119 -12.50 14.69 -10.00
CA ALA A 119 -12.58 13.26 -10.32
C ALA A 119 -13.44 12.49 -9.32
N GLY A 120 -13.42 12.85 -8.02
CA GLY A 120 -14.32 12.29 -7.01
C GLY A 120 -15.82 12.53 -7.32
N LEU A 121 -16.15 13.66 -7.93
CA LEU A 121 -17.52 13.96 -8.38
C LEU A 121 -17.94 13.19 -9.64
N LEU A 122 -16.98 12.70 -10.42
CA LEU A 122 -17.20 12.05 -11.71
C LEU A 122 -17.08 10.52 -11.65
N HIS A 123 -16.23 9.98 -10.77
CA HIS A 123 -15.71 8.61 -10.88
C HIS A 123 -16.79 7.53 -10.99
N ASP A 124 -17.89 7.73 -10.26
CA ASP A 124 -18.98 6.77 -10.10
C ASP A 124 -20.31 7.22 -10.72
N LEU A 125 -20.31 8.25 -11.58
CA LEU A 125 -21.54 8.66 -12.29
C LEU A 125 -22.19 7.50 -13.05
N GLY A 126 -21.39 6.60 -13.62
CA GLY A 126 -21.85 5.39 -14.28
C GLY A 126 -22.53 4.37 -13.38
N LYS A 127 -22.55 4.54 -12.05
CA LYS A 127 -23.39 3.72 -11.15
C LYS A 127 -24.88 4.05 -11.30
N ALA A 128 -25.23 5.17 -11.95
CA ALA A 128 -26.60 5.55 -12.22
C ALA A 128 -27.31 4.66 -13.26
N ILE A 129 -26.57 3.78 -13.95
CA ILE A 129 -27.16 2.88 -14.95
C ILE A 129 -28.08 1.85 -14.31
N ASP A 130 -29.15 1.50 -15.02
CA ASP A 130 -30.16 0.53 -14.56
C ASP A 130 -29.54 -0.84 -14.23
N ALA A 131 -28.52 -1.28 -15.00
CA ALA A 131 -27.79 -2.52 -14.72
C ALA A 131 -27.07 -2.50 -13.37
N PHE A 132 -26.54 -1.35 -12.92
CA PHE A 132 -25.83 -1.25 -11.64
C PHE A 132 -26.82 -1.18 -10.49
N GLN A 133 -27.89 -0.40 -10.63
CA GLN A 133 -28.97 -0.33 -9.62
C GLN A 133 -29.65 -1.70 -9.43
N SER A 134 -29.96 -2.40 -10.53
CA SER A 134 -30.54 -3.76 -10.48
C SER A 134 -29.61 -4.77 -9.78
N ARG A 135 -28.29 -4.57 -9.82
CA ARG A 135 -27.33 -5.41 -9.09
C ARG A 135 -27.33 -5.14 -7.60
N LEU A 136 -27.46 -3.87 -7.19
CA LEU A 136 -27.57 -3.52 -5.78
C LEU A 136 -28.85 -4.12 -5.16
N GLU A 137 -29.91 -4.22 -5.94
CA GLU A 137 -31.18 -4.86 -5.54
C GLU A 137 -31.15 -6.40 -5.63
N GLY A 138 -30.08 -7.00 -6.17
CA GLY A 138 -29.97 -8.44 -6.38
C GLY A 138 -30.79 -9.00 -7.55
N ARG A 139 -31.39 -8.15 -8.40
CA ARG A 139 -32.17 -8.55 -9.58
C ARG A 139 -31.30 -8.95 -10.78
N LEU A 140 -30.07 -8.44 -10.84
CA LEU A 140 -29.08 -8.79 -11.87
C LEU A 140 -27.84 -9.44 -11.23
N VAL A 141 -27.48 -10.64 -11.70
CA VAL A 141 -26.35 -11.44 -11.18
C VAL A 141 -25.35 -11.73 -12.31
N GLY A 142 -24.07 -11.89 -11.96
CA GLY A 142 -23.02 -12.28 -12.89
C GLY A 142 -21.93 -11.23 -13.06
N ARG A 143 -21.05 -11.40 -14.05
CA ARG A 143 -19.97 -10.47 -14.33
C ARG A 143 -20.50 -9.19 -15.01
N ASN A 144 -19.87 -8.04 -14.77
CA ASN A 144 -20.20 -6.83 -15.52
C ASN A 144 -19.79 -6.98 -16.99
N ARG A 145 -20.57 -6.41 -17.90
CA ARG A 145 -20.25 -6.34 -19.34
C ARG A 145 -19.56 -5.03 -19.69
N ILE A 146 -20.04 -3.94 -19.12
CA ILE A 146 -19.37 -2.64 -19.11
C ILE A 146 -19.15 -2.25 -17.64
N ARG A 147 -18.01 -1.61 -17.37
CA ARG A 147 -17.66 -1.15 -16.03
C ARG A 147 -18.23 0.25 -15.81
N HIS A 148 -18.69 0.55 -14.60
CA HIS A 148 -19.32 1.84 -14.30
C HIS A 148 -18.35 2.99 -14.51
N GLU A 149 -17.06 2.80 -14.22
CA GLU A 149 -16.01 3.79 -14.48
C GLU A 149 -15.85 4.14 -15.97
N TRP A 150 -16.14 3.21 -16.89
CA TRP A 150 -16.13 3.49 -18.33
C TRP A 150 -17.34 4.33 -18.74
N VAL A 151 -18.53 3.99 -18.21
CA VAL A 151 -19.74 4.79 -18.42
C VAL A 151 -19.56 6.20 -17.86
N SER A 152 -18.94 6.36 -16.68
CA SER A 152 -18.59 7.65 -16.11
C SER A 152 -17.72 8.50 -17.06
N VAL A 153 -16.75 7.89 -17.75
CA VAL A 153 -15.94 8.60 -18.75
C VAL A 153 -16.77 8.99 -19.97
N ARG A 154 -17.63 8.12 -20.51
CA ARG A 154 -18.50 8.48 -21.65
C ARG A 154 -19.51 9.58 -21.29
N LEU A 155 -20.03 9.58 -20.06
CA LEU A 155 -20.88 10.67 -19.54
C LEU A 155 -20.11 11.99 -19.50
N PHE A 156 -18.87 11.97 -19.00
CA PHE A 156 -18.03 13.15 -18.93
C PHE A 156 -17.60 13.63 -20.32
N GLU A 157 -17.25 12.73 -21.23
CA GLU A 157 -16.97 13.02 -22.64
C GLU A 157 -18.16 13.70 -23.31
N ALA A 158 -19.39 13.21 -23.09
CA ALA A 158 -20.60 13.82 -23.64
C ALA A 158 -20.85 15.25 -23.11
N PHE A 159 -20.53 15.50 -21.84
CA PHE A 159 -20.64 16.84 -21.25
C PHE A 159 -19.60 17.82 -21.82
N VAL A 160 -18.37 17.36 -22.01
CA VAL A 160 -17.28 18.17 -22.57
C VAL A 160 -17.51 18.43 -24.06
N GLY A 161 -17.88 17.41 -24.84
CA GLY A 161 -18.05 17.52 -26.29
C GLY A 161 -16.71 17.80 -27.00
N ASP A 162 -16.76 18.64 -28.03
CA ASP A 162 -15.58 19.05 -28.82
C ASP A 162 -14.92 20.34 -28.30
N ASP A 163 -15.32 20.78 -27.11
CA ASP A 163 -14.87 22.01 -26.46
C ASP A 163 -13.45 21.88 -25.87
N ASP A 164 -12.75 23.00 -25.74
CA ASP A 164 -11.48 23.07 -25.01
C ASP A 164 -11.68 23.20 -23.50
N ASP A 165 -10.58 23.14 -22.72
CA ASP A 165 -10.65 23.22 -21.27
C ASP A 165 -11.31 24.50 -20.75
N ALA A 166 -11.06 25.64 -21.39
CA ALA A 166 -11.64 26.91 -20.98
C ALA A 166 -13.18 26.90 -21.13
N ALA A 167 -13.68 26.40 -22.26
CA ALA A 167 -15.10 26.38 -22.57
C ALA A 167 -15.90 25.41 -21.68
N TRP A 168 -15.46 24.16 -21.51
CA TRP A 168 -16.22 23.21 -20.67
C TRP A 168 -16.12 23.55 -19.17
N LEU A 169 -14.98 24.11 -18.71
CA LEU A 169 -14.86 24.60 -17.33
C LEU A 169 -15.76 25.81 -17.07
N ALA A 170 -15.87 26.75 -18.01
CA ALA A 170 -16.79 27.88 -17.90
C ALA A 170 -18.25 27.40 -17.81
N ARG A 171 -18.62 26.42 -18.62
CA ARG A 171 -19.94 25.76 -18.55
C ARG A 171 -20.17 25.12 -17.19
N LEU A 172 -19.20 24.36 -16.68
CA LEU A 172 -19.33 23.71 -15.36
C LEU A 172 -19.35 24.73 -14.20
N ALA A 173 -18.68 25.86 -14.36
CA ALA A 173 -18.65 26.96 -13.38
C ALA A 173 -19.99 27.70 -13.26
N SER A 174 -20.78 27.74 -14.32
CA SER A 174 -22.06 28.44 -14.41
C SER A 174 -23.03 27.69 -15.33
N PRO A 175 -23.54 26.51 -14.90
CA PRO A 175 -24.36 25.66 -15.76
C PRO A 175 -25.75 26.27 -16.00
N THR A 176 -26.24 26.17 -17.23
CA THR A 176 -27.63 26.51 -17.60
C THR A 176 -28.51 25.26 -17.58
N GLU A 177 -29.84 25.41 -17.66
CA GLU A 177 -30.74 24.26 -17.77
C GLU A 177 -30.46 23.40 -19.01
N ALA A 178 -30.15 24.06 -20.14
CA ALA A 178 -29.81 23.39 -21.39
C ALA A 178 -28.50 22.57 -21.31
N ASP A 179 -27.59 22.93 -20.39
CA ASP A 179 -26.35 22.17 -20.20
C ASP A 179 -26.57 20.83 -19.48
N ASN A 180 -27.70 20.64 -18.81
CA ASN A 180 -28.02 19.37 -18.15
C ASN A 180 -28.21 18.25 -19.16
N ASP A 181 -28.86 18.57 -20.30
CA ASP A 181 -29.15 17.58 -21.32
C ASP A 181 -27.87 17.07 -22.01
N ARG A 182 -26.77 17.84 -21.99
CA ARG A 182 -25.51 17.46 -22.65
C ARG A 182 -24.95 16.13 -22.15
N TRP A 183 -25.11 15.84 -20.86
CA TRP A 183 -24.64 14.59 -20.24
C TRP A 183 -25.22 13.33 -20.90
N LEU A 184 -26.45 13.40 -21.42
CA LEU A 184 -27.16 12.25 -21.97
C LEU A 184 -27.45 12.37 -23.47
N LYS A 185 -27.66 13.59 -23.98
CA LYS A 185 -28.07 13.85 -25.38
C LYS A 185 -26.98 13.50 -26.39
N GLN A 186 -25.71 13.67 -26.03
CA GLN A 186 -24.56 13.37 -26.88
C GLN A 186 -23.80 12.13 -26.41
N LEU A 187 -24.42 11.31 -25.55
CA LEU A 187 -23.79 10.13 -24.99
C LEU A 187 -23.56 9.05 -26.06
N ARG A 188 -22.30 8.69 -26.26
CA ARG A 188 -21.89 7.57 -27.11
C ARG A 188 -22.04 6.26 -26.35
N LYS A 189 -22.95 5.39 -26.81
CA LYS A 189 -23.25 4.11 -26.16
C LYS A 189 -22.48 2.98 -26.83
N ASP A 190 -21.27 2.69 -26.32
CA ASP A 190 -20.42 1.64 -26.88
C ASP A 190 -21.15 0.29 -26.94
N GLY A 191 -21.11 -0.35 -28.11
CA GLY A 191 -21.80 -1.61 -28.40
C GLY A 191 -23.28 -1.48 -28.78
N LEU A 192 -23.88 -0.28 -28.65
CA LEU A 192 -25.24 0.02 -29.13
C LEU A 192 -25.24 0.95 -30.35
N ASP A 193 -24.47 2.04 -30.32
CA ASP A 193 -24.54 3.07 -31.38
C ASP A 193 -23.42 2.91 -32.43
N GLY A 194 -22.72 1.78 -32.42
CA GLY A 194 -21.61 1.45 -33.32
C GLY A 194 -20.24 1.51 -32.64
N ALA A 195 -19.19 1.53 -33.46
CA ALA A 195 -17.82 1.67 -32.98
C ALA A 195 -17.46 3.15 -32.81
N PHE A 196 -16.84 3.49 -31.68
CA PHE A 196 -16.42 4.85 -31.37
C PHE A 196 -14.92 4.93 -31.15
N ASP A 197 -14.40 6.11 -31.45
CA ASP A 197 -13.07 6.51 -31.00
C ASP A 197 -13.00 6.52 -29.47
N SER A 198 -11.77 6.33 -28.98
CA SER A 198 -11.49 6.43 -27.55
C SER A 198 -11.82 7.83 -27.02
N PRO A 199 -12.33 7.97 -25.77
CA PRO A 199 -12.50 9.26 -25.11
C PRO A 199 -11.22 10.11 -25.11
N PHE A 200 -10.05 9.47 -25.08
CA PHE A 200 -8.76 10.19 -25.10
C PHE A 200 -8.40 10.75 -26.47
N LYS A 201 -8.97 10.21 -27.55
CA LYS A 201 -8.81 10.78 -28.89
C LYS A 201 -9.72 12.00 -29.09
N THR A 202 -10.94 11.89 -28.60
CA THR A 202 -12.00 12.90 -28.79
C THR A 202 -11.81 14.10 -27.87
N LEU A 203 -11.33 13.89 -26.64
CA LEU A 203 -10.96 14.95 -25.70
C LEU A 203 -9.58 15.59 -25.97
N SER A 204 -8.99 15.40 -27.16
CA SER A 204 -7.63 15.89 -27.48
C SER A 204 -7.46 17.41 -27.38
N ARG A 205 -8.56 18.18 -27.44
CA ARG A 205 -8.57 19.64 -27.25
C ARG A 205 -8.69 20.09 -25.79
N ALA A 206 -8.91 19.15 -24.87
CA ALA A 206 -9.14 19.40 -23.46
C ALA A 206 -8.20 18.53 -22.59
N PRO A 207 -6.90 18.88 -22.47
CA PRO A 207 -5.92 18.14 -21.66
C PRO A 207 -6.33 17.88 -20.20
N ILE A 208 -6.98 18.84 -19.53
CA ILE A 208 -7.50 18.65 -18.16
C ILE A 208 -8.65 17.64 -18.18
N ALA A 209 -9.54 17.69 -19.17
CA ALA A 209 -10.56 16.66 -19.34
C ALA A 209 -9.95 15.27 -19.57
N GLN A 210 -8.89 15.13 -20.38
CA GLN A 210 -8.18 13.86 -20.54
C GLN A 210 -7.57 13.36 -19.22
N ALA A 211 -6.97 14.25 -18.42
CA ALA A 211 -6.45 13.91 -17.10
C ALA A 211 -7.56 13.40 -16.16
N LEU A 212 -8.71 14.07 -16.13
CA LEU A 212 -9.88 13.64 -15.34
C LEU A 212 -10.44 12.30 -15.84
N ALA A 213 -10.56 12.12 -17.16
CA ALA A 213 -11.00 10.86 -17.76
C ALA A 213 -10.07 9.70 -17.38
N TRP A 214 -8.75 9.92 -17.35
CA TRP A 214 -7.78 8.94 -16.88
C TRP A 214 -7.97 8.60 -15.39
N LEU A 215 -8.15 9.60 -14.53
CA LEU A 215 -8.39 9.36 -13.10
C LEU A 215 -9.68 8.55 -12.89
N VAL A 216 -10.74 8.88 -13.62
CA VAL A 216 -12.04 8.18 -13.55
C VAL A 216 -11.90 6.75 -14.06
N VAL A 217 -11.40 6.50 -15.27
CA VAL A 217 -11.35 5.13 -15.82
C VAL A 217 -10.39 4.22 -15.07
N THR A 218 -9.38 4.78 -14.39
CA THR A 218 -8.34 4.00 -13.71
C THR A 218 -8.53 3.83 -12.21
N HIS A 219 -9.58 4.39 -11.58
CA HIS A 219 -9.68 4.42 -10.11
C HIS A 219 -9.84 3.01 -9.48
N HIS A 220 -10.36 2.01 -10.19
CA HIS A 220 -10.35 0.61 -9.71
C HIS A 220 -9.10 -0.16 -10.16
N ARG A 221 -8.78 -0.09 -11.45
CA ARG A 221 -7.66 -0.80 -12.09
C ARG A 221 -7.13 0.00 -13.28
N LEU A 222 -5.86 -0.20 -13.62
CA LEU A 222 -5.34 0.29 -14.90
C LEU A 222 -5.98 -0.51 -16.05
N PRO A 223 -6.26 0.12 -17.21
CA PRO A 223 -6.69 -0.59 -18.41
C PRO A 223 -5.64 -1.63 -18.81
N GLU A 224 -6.10 -2.82 -19.20
CA GLU A 224 -5.23 -3.92 -19.61
C GLU A 224 -5.45 -4.22 -21.09
N LEU A 225 -4.37 -4.31 -21.87
CA LEU A 225 -4.46 -4.72 -23.26
C LEU A 225 -5.14 -6.11 -23.35
N PRO A 226 -6.16 -6.30 -24.22
CA PRO A 226 -6.81 -7.60 -24.39
C PRO A 226 -5.79 -8.69 -24.77
N ARG A 227 -5.98 -9.92 -24.26
CA ARG A 227 -4.98 -11.02 -24.38
C ARG A 227 -4.63 -11.40 -25.82
N GLU A 228 -5.54 -11.18 -26.74
CA GLU A 228 -5.37 -11.52 -28.16
C GLU A 228 -4.67 -10.39 -28.94
N ALA A 229 -4.59 -9.19 -28.37
CA ALA A 229 -3.89 -8.08 -28.98
C ALA A 229 -2.38 -8.19 -28.74
N VAL A 230 -1.60 -7.95 -29.80
CA VAL A 230 -0.14 -7.94 -29.75
C VAL A 230 0.33 -6.54 -29.39
N PHE A 231 1.03 -6.40 -28.26
CA PHE A 231 1.65 -5.13 -27.88
C PHE A 231 2.80 -4.80 -28.83
N GLN A 232 2.79 -3.59 -29.38
CA GLN A 232 3.89 -3.04 -30.19
C GLN A 232 4.46 -1.82 -29.48
N MET A 233 5.79 -1.76 -29.31
CA MET A 233 6.42 -0.61 -28.63
C MET A 233 6.11 0.73 -29.32
N SER A 234 5.95 0.71 -30.64
CA SER A 234 5.55 1.87 -31.46
C SER A 234 4.15 2.40 -31.15
N SER A 235 3.28 1.61 -30.50
CA SER A 235 1.93 2.04 -30.11
C SER A 235 1.89 2.66 -28.70
N LEU A 236 3.02 2.69 -27.98
CA LEU A 236 3.08 3.29 -26.65
C LEU A 236 2.75 4.80 -26.69
N PRO A 237 3.31 5.61 -27.63
CA PRO A 237 2.84 6.97 -27.85
C PRO A 237 1.39 6.94 -28.34
N GLY A 238 0.50 7.62 -27.64
CA GLY A 238 -0.92 7.66 -28.00
C GLY A 238 -1.70 6.38 -27.66
N LEU A 239 -1.16 5.45 -26.86
CA LEU A 239 -1.87 4.23 -26.44
C LEU A 239 -3.27 4.52 -25.88
N LEU A 240 -3.41 5.60 -25.11
CA LEU A 240 -4.69 6.01 -24.54
C LEU A 240 -5.74 6.32 -25.61
N THR A 241 -5.35 6.83 -26.78
CA THR A 241 -6.27 7.11 -27.90
C THR A 241 -6.86 5.86 -28.55
N GLN A 242 -6.35 4.68 -28.18
CA GLN A 242 -6.82 3.37 -28.64
C GLN A 242 -7.63 2.63 -27.57
N LEU A 243 -7.83 3.23 -26.39
CA LEU A 243 -8.58 2.59 -25.31
C LEU A 243 -10.02 2.32 -25.74
N GLN A 244 -10.45 1.08 -25.49
CA GLN A 244 -11.79 0.56 -25.77
C GLN A 244 -12.38 -0.07 -24.51
N PRO A 245 -13.72 -0.24 -24.41
CA PRO A 245 -14.36 -0.79 -23.22
C PRO A 245 -13.80 -2.15 -22.78
N ALA A 246 -13.36 -2.98 -23.74
CA ALA A 246 -12.76 -4.30 -23.52
C ALA A 246 -11.49 -4.28 -22.65
N TRP A 247 -10.75 -3.17 -22.65
CA TRP A 247 -9.55 -2.99 -21.82
C TRP A 247 -9.91 -2.84 -20.34
N ASN A 248 -11.12 -2.34 -20.08
CA ASN A 248 -11.70 -2.26 -18.76
C ASN A 248 -12.55 -3.49 -18.43
N GLU A 249 -13.16 -4.18 -19.40
CA GLU A 249 -13.95 -5.39 -19.16
C GLU A 249 -14.08 -6.28 -20.40
N ARG A 250 -13.33 -7.39 -20.40
CA ARG A 250 -13.28 -8.34 -21.53
C ARG A 250 -14.61 -8.99 -21.88
N ALA A 251 -15.56 -9.03 -20.94
CA ALA A 251 -16.89 -9.57 -21.24
C ALA A 251 -17.63 -8.74 -22.30
N PHE A 252 -17.20 -7.50 -22.56
CA PHE A 252 -17.71 -6.62 -23.60
C PHE A 252 -17.62 -7.22 -25.01
N ASP A 253 -16.49 -7.80 -25.41
CA ASP A 253 -16.28 -8.32 -26.78
C ASP A 253 -17.23 -9.48 -27.13
N THR A 254 -17.71 -10.18 -26.09
CA THR A 254 -18.63 -11.32 -26.23
C THR A 254 -20.09 -10.97 -25.93
N SER A 255 -20.40 -9.68 -25.71
CA SER A 255 -21.74 -9.22 -25.36
C SER A 255 -22.53 -8.80 -26.59
N ASP A 256 -23.79 -9.23 -26.67
CA ASP A 256 -24.73 -8.77 -27.68
C ASP A 256 -25.39 -7.43 -27.30
N ARG A 257 -26.10 -6.85 -28.28
CA ARG A 257 -26.78 -5.55 -28.13
C ARG A 257 -27.82 -5.57 -27.01
N GLU A 258 -28.53 -6.69 -26.82
CA GLU A 258 -29.57 -6.83 -25.80
C GLU A 258 -28.97 -6.80 -24.39
N ALA A 259 -27.89 -7.55 -24.14
CA ALA A 259 -27.18 -7.58 -22.87
C ALA A 259 -26.54 -6.24 -22.48
N LEU A 260 -26.25 -5.38 -23.47
CA LEU A 260 -25.69 -4.04 -23.26
C LEU A 260 -26.75 -2.97 -23.03
N GLY A 261 -28.03 -3.23 -23.34
CA GLY A 261 -29.12 -2.27 -23.20
C GLY A 261 -29.14 -1.59 -21.83
N ALA A 262 -29.25 -2.37 -20.76
CA ALA A 262 -29.35 -1.84 -19.38
C ALA A 262 -28.10 -1.07 -18.89
N TYR A 263 -26.97 -1.15 -19.60
CA TYR A 263 -25.75 -0.39 -19.28
C TYR A 263 -25.78 1.06 -19.77
N TRP A 264 -26.79 1.43 -20.55
CA TRP A 264 -26.92 2.77 -21.14
C TRP A 264 -28.31 3.41 -20.90
N HIS A 265 -29.08 2.86 -19.97
CA HIS A 265 -30.34 3.44 -19.48
C HIS A 265 -30.15 4.06 -18.10
N PHE A 266 -30.73 5.24 -17.90
CA PHE A 266 -30.62 6.07 -16.70
C PHE A 266 -32.02 6.44 -16.23
N THR A 267 -32.83 5.46 -15.83
CA THR A 267 -34.26 5.67 -15.53
C THR A 267 -34.47 6.73 -14.44
N ASN A 268 -33.56 6.81 -13.48
CA ASN A 268 -33.62 7.79 -12.38
C ASN A 268 -32.75 9.04 -12.60
N GLY A 269 -32.27 9.26 -13.83
CA GLY A 269 -31.42 10.41 -14.17
C GLY A 269 -30.00 10.31 -13.61
N LEU A 270 -29.36 11.47 -13.41
CA LEU A 270 -27.98 11.61 -12.96
C LEU A 270 -27.88 12.56 -11.77
N PRO A 271 -26.94 12.36 -10.83
CA PRO A 271 -26.75 13.23 -9.67
C PRO A 271 -26.17 14.62 -10.03
N VAL A 272 -25.74 14.83 -11.28
CA VAL A 272 -25.14 16.08 -11.79
C VAL A 272 -26.09 17.28 -11.77
N THR A 273 -27.39 17.04 -11.59
CA THR A 273 -28.41 18.09 -11.48
C THR A 273 -28.70 18.51 -10.05
N THR A 274 -28.18 17.78 -9.05
CA THR A 274 -28.39 18.12 -7.63
C THR A 274 -27.64 19.41 -7.25
N ASP A 275 -28.25 20.26 -6.43
CA ASP A 275 -27.65 21.54 -6.03
C ASP A 275 -26.31 21.36 -5.31
N ALA A 276 -26.22 20.36 -4.43
CA ALA A 276 -24.99 20.08 -3.69
C ALA A 276 -23.84 19.68 -4.63
N TRP A 277 -24.11 18.86 -5.64
CA TRP A 277 -23.13 18.49 -6.66
C TRP A 277 -22.73 19.71 -7.50
N ARG A 278 -23.72 20.47 -8.03
CA ARG A 278 -23.49 21.66 -8.86
C ARG A 278 -22.66 22.73 -8.16
N GLN A 279 -23.00 23.06 -6.91
CA GLN A 279 -22.26 24.04 -6.13
C GLN A 279 -20.80 23.66 -5.93
N ARG A 280 -20.54 22.36 -5.70
CA ARG A 280 -19.17 21.87 -5.54
C ARG A 280 -18.41 21.86 -6.87
N ALA A 281 -19.03 21.32 -7.93
CA ALA A 281 -18.45 21.27 -9.28
C ALA A 281 -18.13 22.68 -9.79
N SER A 282 -19.05 23.63 -9.65
CA SER A 282 -18.87 25.04 -10.03
C SER A 282 -17.67 25.68 -9.32
N ARG A 283 -17.55 25.47 -8.00
CA ARG A 283 -16.42 26.00 -7.21
C ARG A 283 -15.08 25.42 -7.69
N ILE A 284 -15.03 24.13 -8.01
CA ILE A 284 -13.80 23.48 -8.48
C ILE A 284 -13.47 23.96 -9.90
N ALA A 285 -14.45 24.07 -10.79
CA ALA A 285 -14.27 24.52 -12.16
C ALA A 285 -13.65 25.93 -12.24
N ARG A 286 -14.15 26.87 -11.41
CA ARG A 286 -13.57 28.22 -11.30
C ARG A 286 -12.11 28.21 -10.84
N ARG A 287 -11.74 27.26 -9.98
CA ARG A 287 -10.37 27.12 -9.47
C ARG A 287 -9.45 26.35 -10.41
N LEU A 288 -10.00 25.50 -11.28
CA LEU A 288 -9.27 24.81 -12.34
C LEU A 288 -9.04 25.70 -13.57
N SER A 289 -9.90 26.71 -13.80
CA SER A 289 -9.82 27.60 -14.95
C SER A 289 -8.43 28.24 -15.18
N PRO A 290 -7.68 28.68 -14.15
CA PRO A 290 -6.33 29.20 -14.33
C PRO A 290 -5.29 28.18 -14.80
N PHE A 291 -5.57 26.87 -14.65
CA PHE A 291 -4.71 25.79 -15.14
C PHE A 291 -5.03 25.38 -16.58
N ALA A 292 -6.16 25.85 -17.14
CA ALA A 292 -6.47 25.62 -18.53
C ALA A 292 -5.43 26.38 -19.38
N PRO A 293 -4.83 25.75 -20.39
CA PRO A 293 -3.88 26.44 -21.26
C PRO A 293 -4.59 27.64 -21.88
N SER A 294 -4.09 28.84 -21.56
CA SER A 294 -4.54 30.06 -22.24
C SER A 294 -4.15 29.92 -23.71
N SER A 295 -5.06 30.24 -24.63
CA SER A 295 -4.89 30.10 -26.08
C SER A 295 -3.76 30.99 -26.67
N SER A 296 -2.92 31.58 -25.83
CA SER A 296 -1.83 32.48 -26.18
C SER A 296 -0.56 32.14 -25.40
N VAL A 297 0.54 31.98 -26.16
CA VAL A 297 1.96 31.85 -25.74
C VAL A 297 2.48 30.42 -25.60
N GLY A 298 2.85 29.81 -26.74
CA GLY A 298 4.25 29.74 -27.18
C GLY A 298 5.28 28.90 -26.40
N THR A 299 4.95 28.34 -25.25
CA THR A 299 5.77 27.32 -24.59
C THR A 299 4.97 26.03 -24.55
N ALA A 300 5.56 24.92 -25.00
CA ALA A 300 4.96 23.59 -24.88
C ALA A 300 4.65 23.31 -23.40
N SER A 301 3.46 23.70 -22.96
CA SER A 301 2.94 23.33 -21.66
C SER A 301 2.68 21.84 -21.75
N GLU A 302 3.56 21.04 -21.14
CA GLU A 302 3.38 19.59 -21.03
C GLU A 302 1.94 19.31 -20.58
N SER A 303 1.24 18.40 -21.28
CA SER A 303 -0.11 18.02 -20.91
C SER A 303 -0.13 17.56 -19.46
N VAL A 304 -1.16 17.95 -18.70
CA VAL A 304 -1.33 17.49 -17.31
C VAL A 304 -1.31 15.96 -17.23
N LEU A 305 -1.86 15.30 -18.26
CA LEU A 305 -1.89 13.84 -18.39
C LEU A 305 -0.49 13.23 -18.50
N ASP A 306 0.47 13.95 -19.08
CA ASP A 306 1.84 13.46 -19.32
C ASP A 306 2.73 13.61 -18.07
N ASN A 307 2.23 14.21 -16.99
CA ASN A 307 2.94 14.34 -15.73
C ASN A 307 2.63 13.14 -14.79
N PRO A 308 3.48 12.09 -14.73
CA PRO A 308 3.21 10.90 -13.93
C PRO A 308 3.14 11.19 -12.42
N PHE A 309 3.87 12.19 -11.93
CA PHE A 309 3.84 12.58 -10.51
C PHE A 309 2.45 13.11 -10.13
N VAL A 310 1.91 14.04 -10.91
CA VAL A 310 0.57 14.60 -10.71
C VAL A 310 -0.49 13.51 -10.83
N MET A 311 -0.46 12.73 -11.92
CA MET A 311 -1.48 11.75 -12.21
C MET A 311 -1.52 10.62 -11.17
N HIS A 312 -0.37 10.05 -10.79
CA HIS A 312 -0.35 8.94 -9.84
C HIS A 312 -0.64 9.36 -8.40
N LEU A 313 -0.26 10.58 -7.97
CA LEU A 313 -0.63 11.08 -6.64
C LEU A 313 -2.11 11.48 -6.56
N ALA A 314 -2.67 12.02 -7.64
CA ALA A 314 -4.10 12.24 -7.75
C ALA A 314 -4.86 10.89 -7.69
N ARG A 315 -4.43 9.89 -8.48
CA ARG A 315 -5.02 8.56 -8.45
C ARG A 315 -4.94 7.90 -7.08
N LEU A 316 -3.78 7.98 -6.41
CA LEU A 316 -3.61 7.50 -5.03
C LEU A 316 -4.65 8.12 -4.09
N SER A 317 -4.79 9.45 -4.14
CA SER A 317 -5.69 10.19 -3.27
C SER A 317 -7.15 9.84 -3.53
N LEU A 318 -7.55 9.71 -4.81
CA LEU A 318 -8.88 9.30 -5.22
C LEU A 318 -9.22 7.88 -4.75
N MET A 319 -8.35 6.90 -5.02
CA MET A 319 -8.55 5.50 -4.61
C MET A 319 -8.66 5.35 -3.09
N LEU A 320 -7.85 6.12 -2.37
CA LEU A 320 -7.80 6.07 -0.92
C LEU A 320 -9.05 6.69 -0.29
N ALA A 321 -9.57 7.76 -0.90
CA ALA A 321 -10.82 8.39 -0.52
C ALA A 321 -12.03 7.50 -0.82
N ASP A 322 -12.14 6.94 -2.03
CA ASP A 322 -13.22 6.02 -2.40
C ASP A 322 -13.24 4.83 -1.44
N HIS A 323 -12.11 4.14 -1.25
CA HIS A 323 -12.06 3.01 -0.32
C HIS A 323 -12.49 3.39 1.11
N HIS A 324 -12.00 4.52 1.64
CA HIS A 324 -12.37 4.98 2.97
C HIS A 324 -13.86 5.29 3.06
N TYR A 325 -14.37 6.10 2.15
CA TYR A 325 -15.75 6.57 2.17
C TYR A 325 -16.74 5.43 1.94
N SER A 326 -16.45 4.53 1.00
CA SER A 326 -17.19 3.27 0.76
C SER A 326 -17.23 2.34 1.97
N SER A 327 -16.36 2.53 2.98
CA SER A 327 -16.36 1.72 4.21
C SER A 327 -17.20 2.30 5.35
N LEU A 328 -17.73 3.51 5.19
CA LEU A 328 -18.55 4.17 6.19
C LEU A 328 -20.00 3.67 6.08
N GLU A 329 -20.54 3.18 7.20
CA GLU A 329 -21.91 2.64 7.30
C GLU A 329 -22.71 3.38 8.39
N GLY A 330 -24.04 3.38 8.26
CA GLY A 330 -24.94 3.97 9.26
C GLY A 330 -24.70 5.47 9.51
N ALA A 331 -24.91 5.95 10.73
CA ALA A 331 -24.76 7.37 11.10
C ALA A 331 -23.30 7.77 11.41
N HIS A 332 -22.31 7.24 10.68
CA HIS A 332 -20.90 7.54 10.94
C HIS A 332 -20.63 9.05 10.81
N PRO A 333 -19.92 9.68 11.76
CA PRO A 333 -19.78 11.15 11.84
C PRO A 333 -19.01 11.78 10.67
N GLU A 334 -18.22 10.99 9.94
CA GLU A 334 -17.50 11.45 8.74
C GLU A 334 -18.35 11.44 7.46
N ARG A 335 -19.55 10.83 7.49
CA ARG A 335 -20.47 10.89 6.35
C ARG A 335 -20.95 12.30 6.13
N ILE A 336 -21.14 12.67 4.87
CA ILE A 336 -21.68 13.98 4.54
C ILE A 336 -23.20 13.90 4.65
N LYS A 337 -23.83 15.03 4.91
CA LYS A 337 -25.28 15.13 4.86
C LYS A 337 -25.66 15.71 3.51
N VAL A 338 -26.50 15.00 2.78
CA VAL A 338 -27.15 15.48 1.55
C VAL A 338 -28.65 15.60 1.78
N THR A 339 -29.30 16.42 0.97
CA THR A 339 -30.76 16.52 0.98
C THR A 339 -31.35 15.17 0.49
N PRO A 340 -32.24 14.54 1.27
CA PRO A 340 -32.91 13.32 0.82
C PRO A 340 -33.70 13.57 -0.48
N GLY A 341 -33.67 12.62 -1.42
CA GLY A 341 -34.45 12.73 -2.65
C GLY A 341 -33.85 12.04 -3.87
N ASN A 342 -32.56 11.70 -3.85
CA ASN A 342 -31.94 10.91 -4.91
C ASN A 342 -32.20 9.40 -4.68
N PRO A 343 -32.93 8.71 -5.58
CA PRO A 343 -33.21 7.29 -5.44
C PRO A 343 -32.01 6.39 -5.78
N LEU A 344 -30.97 6.93 -6.42
CA LEU A 344 -29.79 6.18 -6.84
C LEU A 344 -28.91 5.83 -5.66
N LEU A 345 -28.47 4.58 -5.59
CA LEU A 345 -27.54 4.07 -4.58
C LEU A 345 -26.14 3.89 -5.14
N ALA A 346 -25.12 4.18 -4.33
CA ALA A 346 -23.72 3.89 -4.66
C ALA A 346 -23.27 2.50 -4.19
N ASN A 347 -23.76 2.07 -3.01
CA ASN A 347 -23.39 0.81 -2.37
C ASN A 347 -24.42 0.34 -1.32
N THR A 348 -24.20 -0.87 -0.84
CA THR A 348 -24.99 -1.52 0.22
C THR A 348 -24.13 -1.88 1.43
N CYS A 349 -24.77 -2.05 2.59
CA CYS A 349 -24.14 -2.46 3.83
C CYS A 349 -23.58 -3.88 3.71
N ARG A 350 -22.37 -4.11 4.22
CA ARG A 350 -21.68 -5.41 4.06
C ARG A 350 -22.33 -6.54 4.84
N LYS A 351 -23.08 -6.21 5.90
CA LYS A 351 -23.65 -7.19 6.84
C LYS A 351 -24.95 -7.80 6.34
N ASP A 352 -25.85 -6.98 5.81
CA ASP A 352 -27.23 -7.36 5.48
C ASP A 352 -27.64 -6.98 4.05
N GLY A 353 -26.77 -6.31 3.27
CA GLY A 353 -27.08 -5.88 1.92
C GLY A 353 -28.08 -4.72 1.84
N SER A 354 -28.43 -4.10 2.97
CA SER A 354 -29.34 -2.94 2.99
C SER A 354 -28.72 -1.73 2.26
N PRO A 355 -29.54 -0.80 1.73
CA PRO A 355 -29.04 0.46 1.18
C PRO A 355 -28.14 1.19 2.17
N ASN A 356 -26.95 1.63 1.73
CA ASN A 356 -26.00 2.31 2.61
C ASN A 356 -25.83 3.78 2.26
N GLN A 357 -25.37 4.09 1.05
CA GLN A 357 -25.07 5.45 0.59
C GLN A 357 -25.83 5.75 -0.69
N SER A 358 -26.48 6.92 -0.75
CA SER A 358 -26.98 7.44 -2.03
C SER A 358 -25.81 7.85 -2.93
N LEU A 359 -26.06 7.89 -4.24
CA LEU A 359 -25.01 8.14 -5.22
C LEU A 359 -24.42 9.55 -5.11
N ASP A 360 -25.25 10.56 -4.91
CA ASP A 360 -24.81 11.94 -4.69
C ASP A 360 -24.00 12.11 -3.40
N GLU A 361 -24.43 11.49 -2.30
CA GLU A 361 -23.70 11.47 -1.03
C GLU A 361 -22.30 10.89 -1.24
N HIS A 362 -22.23 9.76 -1.92
CA HIS A 362 -20.98 9.05 -2.18
C HIS A 362 -20.01 9.91 -2.99
N LEU A 363 -20.44 10.46 -4.13
CA LEU A 363 -19.61 11.31 -5.00
C LEU A 363 -19.06 12.53 -4.27
N LEU A 364 -19.92 13.26 -3.55
CA LEU A 364 -19.53 14.43 -2.76
C LEU A 364 -18.60 14.06 -1.59
N GLY A 365 -18.80 12.88 -0.99
CA GLY A 365 -17.98 12.33 0.07
C GLY A 365 -16.57 12.00 -0.40
N VAL A 366 -16.45 11.25 -1.48
CA VAL A 366 -15.17 10.91 -2.10
C VAL A 366 -14.42 12.16 -2.55
N ALA A 367 -15.11 13.11 -3.21
CA ALA A 367 -14.54 14.41 -3.60
C ALA A 367 -13.96 15.18 -2.40
N ARG A 368 -14.72 15.25 -1.28
CA ARG A 368 -14.27 15.89 -0.04
C ARG A 368 -13.04 15.22 0.54
N HIS A 369 -13.10 13.91 0.78
CA HIS A 369 -12.01 13.18 1.42
C HIS A 369 -10.76 13.13 0.52
N GLY A 370 -10.94 12.98 -0.80
CA GLY A 370 -9.85 12.99 -1.77
C GLY A 370 -9.09 14.31 -1.76
N SER A 371 -9.80 15.44 -1.80
CA SER A 371 -9.16 16.77 -1.70
C SER A 371 -8.43 16.98 -0.38
N GLN A 372 -8.94 16.41 0.73
CA GLN A 372 -8.29 16.49 2.05
C GLN A 372 -7.00 15.67 2.09
N ILE A 373 -7.02 14.45 1.52
CA ILE A 373 -5.82 13.60 1.39
C ILE A 373 -4.77 14.32 0.55
N ALA A 374 -5.15 14.84 -0.62
CA ALA A 374 -4.24 15.57 -1.51
C ALA A 374 -3.60 16.79 -0.83
N ARG A 375 -4.39 17.60 -0.09
CA ARG A 375 -3.87 18.74 0.70
C ARG A 375 -2.91 18.32 1.82
N PHE A 376 -3.04 17.10 2.33
CA PHE A 376 -2.22 16.60 3.42
C PHE A 376 -0.90 15.99 2.94
N LEU A 377 -0.82 15.51 1.70
CA LEU A 377 0.38 14.87 1.14
C LEU A 377 1.69 15.66 1.36
N PRO A 378 1.74 16.98 1.15
CA PRO A 378 2.99 17.72 1.32
C PRO A 378 3.50 17.74 2.77
N ARG A 379 2.57 17.66 3.73
CA ARG A 379 2.89 17.62 5.16
C ARG A 379 3.01 16.21 5.70
N PHE A 380 2.72 15.20 4.88
CA PHE A 380 2.62 13.81 5.31
C PHE A 380 3.91 13.33 5.97
N GLU A 381 5.06 13.64 5.36
CA GLU A 381 6.37 13.27 5.87
C GLU A 381 6.65 13.82 7.28
N GLN A 382 6.24 15.07 7.56
CA GLN A 382 6.46 15.73 8.86
C GLN A 382 5.74 15.01 10.02
N HIS A 383 4.71 14.22 9.70
CA HIS A 383 3.90 13.49 10.68
C HIS A 383 4.31 12.04 10.89
N LEU A 384 5.28 11.56 10.12
CA LEU A 384 5.69 10.17 10.15
C LEU A 384 6.82 9.91 11.17
N PRO A 385 6.78 8.80 11.93
CA PRO A 385 7.83 8.47 12.90
C PRO A 385 9.21 8.32 12.25
N ARG A 386 10.26 8.76 12.92
CA ARG A 386 11.64 8.68 12.44
C ARG A 386 12.52 7.93 13.44
N VAL A 387 13.55 7.26 12.93
CA VAL A 387 14.64 6.75 13.77
C VAL A 387 15.54 7.93 14.07
N GLY A 388 15.41 8.47 15.28
CA GLY A 388 16.21 9.59 15.77
C GLY A 388 17.66 9.19 16.05
N ARG A 389 18.17 9.56 17.23
CA ARG A 389 19.54 9.24 17.62
C ARG A 389 19.72 7.75 17.88
N HIS A 390 20.59 7.10 17.11
CA HIS A 390 20.85 5.67 17.23
C HIS A 390 22.34 5.37 17.37
N LYS A 391 22.75 4.95 18.58
CA LYS A 391 24.15 4.77 18.97
C LYS A 391 24.91 3.84 18.02
N ARG A 392 24.33 2.68 17.70
CA ARG A 392 24.99 1.66 16.86
C ARG A 392 25.25 2.13 15.42
N LEU A 393 24.42 3.03 14.89
CA LEU A 393 24.61 3.56 13.53
C LEU A 393 25.69 4.66 13.48
N LYS A 394 25.99 5.29 14.62
CA LYS A 394 27.08 6.28 14.77
C LYS A 394 28.40 5.66 15.23
N GLN A 395 28.38 4.44 15.74
CA GLN A 395 29.55 3.81 16.35
C GLN A 395 30.65 3.59 15.30
N ARG A 396 31.86 4.09 15.58
CA ARG A 396 33.05 3.84 14.76
C ARG A 396 33.46 2.37 14.84
N ALA A 397 33.95 1.83 13.73
CA ALA A 397 34.44 0.46 13.68
C ALA A 397 35.64 0.29 14.63
N ARG A 398 35.67 -0.81 15.38
CA ARG A 398 36.85 -1.19 16.19
C ARG A 398 37.82 -2.05 15.39
N ASP A 399 37.26 -2.98 14.62
CA ASP A 399 38.00 -3.88 13.73
C ASP A 399 38.32 -3.17 12.41
N GLU A 400 39.57 -3.29 11.99
CA GLU A 400 40.10 -2.67 10.78
C GLU A 400 39.35 -3.10 9.50
N ARG A 401 38.86 -4.35 9.46
CA ARG A 401 38.10 -4.92 8.34
C ARG A 401 36.82 -4.15 8.02
N PHE A 402 36.27 -3.42 8.98
CA PHE A 402 35.04 -2.65 8.82
C PHE A 402 35.28 -1.13 8.71
N ARG A 403 36.54 -0.65 8.66
CA ARG A 403 36.86 0.79 8.56
C ARG A 403 36.32 1.47 7.31
N TRP A 404 36.07 0.72 6.25
CA TRP A 404 35.41 1.26 5.05
C TRP A 404 34.01 1.83 5.36
N GLN A 405 33.31 1.29 6.37
CA GLN A 405 32.00 1.79 6.80
C GLN A 405 32.11 3.18 7.43
N ASP A 406 33.19 3.45 8.17
CA ASP A 406 33.46 4.76 8.76
C ASP A 406 33.74 5.80 7.67
N LYS A 407 34.60 5.46 6.70
CA LYS A 407 34.88 6.31 5.53
C LYS A 407 33.61 6.63 4.74
N SER A 408 32.76 5.62 4.52
CA SER A 408 31.51 5.78 3.78
C SER A 408 30.48 6.63 4.55
N PHE A 409 30.43 6.49 5.88
CA PHE A 409 29.59 7.31 6.74
C PHE A 409 30.00 8.78 6.69
N ASP A 410 31.29 9.08 6.78
CA ASP A 410 31.82 10.44 6.75
C ASP A 410 31.58 11.11 5.38
N LEU A 411 31.83 10.37 4.30
CA LEU A 411 31.55 10.83 2.94
C LEU A 411 30.06 11.13 2.73
N ALA A 412 29.18 10.21 3.13
CA ALA A 412 27.74 10.41 3.05
C ALA A 412 27.28 11.62 3.88
N GLY A 413 27.87 11.83 5.07
CA GLY A 413 27.63 13.01 5.89
C GLY A 413 28.02 14.31 5.19
N GLY A 414 29.16 14.33 4.49
CA GLY A 414 29.60 15.48 3.69
C GLY A 414 28.75 15.76 2.45
N MET A 415 28.00 14.76 1.95
CA MET A 415 27.12 14.89 0.78
C MET A 415 25.66 15.21 1.14
N ARG A 416 25.33 15.38 2.42
CA ARG A 416 23.94 15.51 2.91
C ARG A 416 23.14 16.59 2.21
N GLU A 417 23.60 17.84 2.23
CA GLU A 417 22.83 18.97 1.67
C GLU A 417 22.60 18.82 0.17
N ARG A 418 23.63 18.41 -0.57
CA ARG A 418 23.52 18.13 -2.01
C ARG A 418 22.53 17.00 -2.30
N SER A 419 22.54 15.94 -1.49
CA SER A 419 21.60 14.83 -1.60
C SER A 419 20.17 15.23 -1.29
N ARG A 420 19.96 16.22 -0.40
CA ARG A 420 18.63 16.74 -0.07
C ARG A 420 18.01 17.48 -1.26
N GLU A 421 18.81 18.25 -1.98
CA GLU A 421 18.35 19.10 -3.10
C GLU A 421 18.27 18.36 -4.43
N HIS A 422 19.11 17.35 -4.65
CA HIS A 422 19.22 16.66 -5.95
C HIS A 422 18.95 15.15 -5.91
N GLY A 423 18.67 14.59 -4.73
CA GLY A 423 18.61 13.14 -4.53
C GLY A 423 20.00 12.50 -4.51
N ALA A 424 20.02 11.18 -4.25
CA ALA A 424 21.26 10.40 -4.28
C ALA A 424 21.02 8.99 -4.84
N PHE A 425 21.97 8.52 -5.65
CA PHE A 425 22.07 7.15 -6.10
C PHE A 425 23.42 6.59 -5.65
N ILE A 426 23.39 5.52 -4.84
CA ILE A 426 24.57 4.98 -4.18
C ILE A 426 24.69 3.50 -4.48
N VAL A 427 25.81 3.10 -5.08
CA VAL A 427 26.12 1.70 -5.37
C VAL A 427 27.18 1.22 -4.38
N ASN A 428 26.79 0.32 -3.46
CA ASN A 428 27.75 -0.33 -2.56
C ASN A 428 28.25 -1.65 -3.16
N MET A 429 29.48 -1.63 -3.69
CA MET A 429 30.16 -2.78 -4.29
C MET A 429 31.15 -3.49 -3.35
N ALA A 430 31.06 -3.31 -2.02
CA ALA A 430 31.94 -4.03 -1.10
C ALA A 430 31.77 -5.55 -1.23
N SER A 431 32.85 -6.32 -1.04
CA SER A 431 32.85 -7.77 -1.19
C SER A 431 31.91 -8.49 -0.20
N THR A 432 31.60 -9.75 -0.47
CA THR A 432 30.81 -10.60 0.44
C THR A 432 31.54 -10.75 1.78
N GLY A 433 30.79 -10.70 2.89
CA GLY A 433 31.37 -10.75 4.25
C GLY A 433 31.87 -9.41 4.81
N CYS A 434 32.02 -8.35 4.01
CA CYS A 434 32.55 -7.05 4.48
C CYS A 434 31.58 -6.22 5.36
N GLY A 435 30.42 -6.77 5.75
CA GLY A 435 29.44 -6.06 6.60
C GLY A 435 28.60 -5.01 5.87
N LYS A 436 28.25 -5.26 4.60
CA LYS A 436 27.43 -4.35 3.77
C LYS A 436 26.14 -3.90 4.44
N THR A 437 25.46 -4.79 5.15
CA THR A 437 24.17 -4.49 5.79
C THR A 437 24.25 -3.31 6.76
N LEU A 438 25.20 -3.34 7.70
CA LEU A 438 25.40 -2.24 8.63
C LEU A 438 25.93 -1.00 7.89
N GLY A 439 26.87 -1.17 6.96
CA GLY A 439 27.40 -0.08 6.13
C GLY A 439 26.31 0.69 5.38
N ASN A 440 25.36 0.00 4.73
CA ASN A 440 24.24 0.60 4.01
C ASN A 440 23.33 1.39 4.95
N ALA A 441 22.98 0.81 6.10
CA ALA A 441 22.16 1.51 7.09
C ALA A 441 22.87 2.75 7.64
N ARG A 442 24.19 2.69 7.84
CA ARG A 442 25.01 3.81 8.29
C ARG A 442 25.08 4.93 7.24
N ILE A 443 25.24 4.59 5.95
CA ILE A 443 25.21 5.57 4.85
C ILE A 443 23.86 6.31 4.82
N MET A 444 22.75 5.57 4.82
CA MET A 444 21.40 6.19 4.84
C MET A 444 21.17 7.05 6.08
N TYR A 445 21.72 6.63 7.22
CA TYR A 445 21.62 7.38 8.47
C TYR A 445 22.45 8.67 8.44
N ALA A 446 23.59 8.68 7.76
CA ALA A 446 24.44 9.86 7.60
C ALA A 446 23.82 10.91 6.65
N LEU A 447 23.12 10.46 5.60
CA LEU A 447 22.37 11.32 4.68
C LEU A 447 21.12 11.94 5.31
N ALA A 448 20.56 11.32 6.36
CA ALA A 448 19.42 11.90 7.06
C ALA A 448 19.83 13.13 7.86
N ASP A 449 18.93 14.11 7.93
CA ASP A 449 19.06 15.27 8.83
C ASP A 449 19.11 14.78 10.29
N PRO A 450 20.19 15.06 11.05
CA PRO A 450 20.31 14.64 12.45
C PRO A 450 19.24 15.23 13.39
N ALA A 451 18.67 16.39 13.05
CA ALA A 451 17.61 17.04 13.81
C ALA A 451 16.24 16.38 13.61
N GLN A 452 16.00 15.79 12.42
CA GLN A 452 14.75 15.10 12.10
C GLN A 452 14.85 13.59 12.34
N GLY A 453 15.96 12.97 11.97
CA GLY A 453 16.16 11.52 12.00
C GLY A 453 15.85 10.83 10.68
N MET A 454 16.20 9.54 10.62
CA MET A 454 16.15 8.71 9.42
C MET A 454 14.79 8.01 9.24
N ARG A 455 14.33 7.92 8.00
CA ARG A 455 13.31 6.95 7.54
C ARG A 455 13.86 6.21 6.33
N CYS A 456 13.82 4.88 6.37
CA CYS A 456 14.35 4.05 5.30
C CYS A 456 13.55 2.75 5.21
N VAL A 457 13.46 2.20 3.99
CA VAL A 457 12.93 0.85 3.74
C VAL A 457 14.07 0.01 3.20
N PHE A 458 14.38 -1.09 3.89
CA PHE A 458 15.37 -2.06 3.43
C PHE A 458 14.67 -3.18 2.66
N ALA A 459 14.74 -3.12 1.33
CA ALA A 459 14.22 -4.17 0.46
C ALA A 459 15.30 -5.24 0.23
N LEU A 460 15.04 -6.46 0.67
CA LEU A 460 15.93 -7.60 0.49
C LEU A 460 15.56 -8.34 -0.80
N GLY A 461 16.55 -8.73 -1.61
CA GLY A 461 16.38 -9.49 -2.85
C GLY A 461 15.97 -10.96 -2.66
N LEU A 462 15.21 -11.26 -1.61
CA LEU A 462 14.68 -12.59 -1.32
C LEU A 462 13.24 -12.68 -1.83
N ARG A 463 12.84 -13.84 -2.37
CA ARG A 463 11.45 -14.08 -2.79
C ARG A 463 10.45 -13.95 -1.64
N THR A 464 10.87 -14.36 -0.44
CA THR A 464 10.09 -14.26 0.79
C THR A 464 10.99 -13.80 1.92
N LEU A 465 10.58 -12.77 2.66
CA LEU A 465 11.24 -12.40 3.90
C LEU A 465 10.69 -13.26 5.05
N THR A 466 11.54 -14.08 5.67
CA THR A 466 11.17 -14.81 6.89
C THR A 466 11.25 -13.90 8.12
N LEU A 467 10.51 -14.23 9.17
CA LEU A 467 10.60 -13.49 10.44
C LEU A 467 12.01 -13.60 11.05
N GLN A 468 12.69 -14.74 10.89
CA GLN A 468 14.03 -14.98 11.41
C GLN A 468 15.06 -14.07 10.73
N THR A 469 15.05 -14.00 9.39
CA THR A 469 15.94 -13.10 8.64
C THR A 469 15.68 -11.65 9.01
N GLY A 470 14.41 -11.24 9.14
CA GLY A 470 14.07 -9.89 9.57
C GLY A 470 14.55 -9.57 11.00
N LYS A 471 14.46 -10.52 11.93
CA LYS A 471 14.96 -10.37 13.30
C LYS A 471 16.48 -10.26 13.33
N ALA A 472 17.19 -11.14 12.60
CA ALA A 472 18.65 -11.05 12.48
C ALA A 472 19.10 -9.70 11.90
N PHE A 473 18.36 -9.17 10.92
CA PHE A 473 18.60 -7.83 10.37
C PHE A 473 18.39 -6.73 11.43
N ARG A 474 17.29 -6.80 12.18
CA ARG A 474 16.99 -5.89 13.28
C ARG A 474 18.07 -5.91 14.36
N ASP A 475 18.49 -7.10 14.79
CA ASP A 475 19.54 -7.31 15.80
C ASP A 475 20.89 -6.80 15.30
N MET A 476 21.19 -6.95 14.01
CA MET A 476 22.41 -6.42 13.39
C MET A 476 22.46 -4.89 13.35
N LEU A 477 21.31 -4.22 13.22
CA LEU A 477 21.22 -2.77 13.29
C LEU A 477 21.08 -2.25 14.72
N GLY A 478 20.78 -3.13 15.68
CA GLY A 478 20.51 -2.79 17.07
C GLY A 478 19.21 -2.01 17.26
N LEU A 479 18.26 -2.17 16.34
CA LEU A 479 16.97 -1.48 16.37
C LEU A 479 15.94 -2.33 17.13
N GLY A 480 15.01 -1.69 17.83
CA GLY A 480 13.90 -2.40 18.46
C GLY A 480 12.76 -2.69 17.48
N ASP A 481 11.81 -3.51 17.91
CA ASP A 481 10.54 -3.72 17.21
C ASP A 481 9.76 -2.41 17.00
N ASP A 482 10.01 -1.40 17.81
CA ASP A 482 9.35 -0.09 17.72
C ASP A 482 9.99 0.85 16.68
N ASP A 483 11.20 0.53 16.22
CA ASP A 483 11.94 1.31 15.23
C ASP A 483 11.98 0.63 13.86
N LEU A 484 12.01 -0.70 13.81
CA LEU A 484 12.06 -1.47 12.56
C LEU A 484 10.88 -2.43 12.44
N ALA A 485 10.01 -2.17 11.46
CA ALA A 485 8.93 -3.06 11.08
C ALA A 485 9.42 -4.18 10.13
N ILE A 486 9.07 -5.44 10.41
CA ILE A 486 9.39 -6.58 9.55
C ILE A 486 8.13 -7.00 8.80
N ARG A 487 8.19 -7.00 7.48
CA ARG A 487 7.11 -7.48 6.62
C ARG A 487 7.39 -8.92 6.17
N VAL A 488 6.86 -9.89 6.91
CA VAL A 488 7.00 -11.33 6.61
C VAL A 488 6.13 -11.72 5.41
N GLY A 489 6.67 -12.53 4.49
CA GLY A 489 5.94 -13.09 3.34
C GLY A 489 6.51 -12.69 1.97
N GLY A 490 5.94 -13.29 0.91
CA GLY A 490 6.23 -12.95 -0.49
C GLY A 490 5.35 -11.83 -1.05
N SER A 491 5.70 -11.36 -2.25
CA SER A 491 5.26 -10.10 -2.89
C SER A 491 3.76 -9.97 -3.21
N ALA A 492 2.93 -11.00 -3.09
CA ALA A 492 1.56 -10.92 -3.61
C ALA A 492 0.45 -10.61 -2.58
N GLN A 493 0.61 -10.86 -1.27
CA GLN A 493 -0.52 -10.69 -0.34
C GLN A 493 -0.07 -10.27 1.08
N ALA A 494 -0.79 -9.29 1.64
CA ALA A 494 -0.84 -8.94 3.07
C ALA A 494 -0.09 -7.69 3.59
N VAL A 495 -0.04 -6.57 2.87
CA VAL A 495 0.31 -5.27 3.50
C VAL A 495 -0.57 -4.97 4.75
N GLY A 496 -1.76 -5.58 4.87
CA GLY A 496 -2.73 -5.34 5.94
C GLY A 496 -2.46 -5.95 7.34
N GLN A 497 -1.54 -6.91 7.53
CA GLN A 497 -1.42 -7.57 8.86
C GLN A 497 -0.61 -6.79 9.90
N PHE A 498 0.25 -5.85 9.50
CA PHE A 498 1.06 -5.09 10.47
C PHE A 498 0.28 -3.92 11.10
N VAL A 499 -0.64 -3.30 10.37
CA VAL A 499 -1.47 -2.17 10.85
C VAL A 499 -2.50 -2.62 11.90
N ARG A 500 -2.91 -3.89 11.92
CA ARG A 500 -3.94 -4.38 12.86
C ARG A 500 -3.45 -4.70 14.27
N ARG A 501 -2.13 -4.87 14.50
CA ARG A 501 -1.59 -5.26 15.82
C ARG A 501 -0.95 -4.13 16.61
N ARG A 502 -0.86 -2.91 16.06
CA ARG A 502 -0.40 -1.73 16.79
C ARG A 502 -1.45 -0.64 16.73
N HIS A 503 -1.87 -0.17 17.91
CA HIS A 503 -2.56 1.10 18.05
C HIS A 503 -1.64 2.19 17.53
N PHE A 504 -1.77 2.52 16.25
CA PHE A 504 -1.23 3.74 15.69
C PHE A 504 -1.80 4.93 16.47
N CYS A 505 -0.94 5.93 16.70
CA CYS A 505 -1.25 7.20 17.36
C CYS A 505 -2.67 7.70 17.05
N GLY A 506 -3.37 8.25 18.05
CA GLY A 506 -4.73 8.81 17.88
C GLY A 506 -4.88 9.89 16.78
N ILE A 507 -3.79 10.45 16.26
CA ILE A 507 -3.76 11.39 15.12
C ILE A 507 -3.85 10.64 13.77
N ILE A 508 -3.29 9.43 13.72
CA ILE A 508 -3.30 8.55 12.54
C ILE A 508 -4.67 7.85 12.43
N ARG A 509 -5.37 7.65 13.54
CA ARG A 509 -6.74 7.11 13.55
C ARG A 509 -7.76 8.00 12.84
N SER A 510 -7.50 9.30 12.70
CA SER A 510 -8.39 10.26 12.00
C SER A 510 -7.89 10.69 10.62
N LEU A 511 -6.66 10.35 10.22
CA LEU A 511 -6.02 10.88 8.99
C LEU A 511 -5.28 9.81 8.15
N LEU A 512 -5.05 8.63 8.70
CA LEU A 512 -4.40 7.52 8.00
C LEU A 512 -5.42 6.38 7.93
N ILE A 513 -6.11 6.42 6.81
CA ILE A 513 -7.01 5.43 6.24
C ILE A 513 -6.65 4.03 6.72
N LYS A 514 -7.66 3.30 7.21
CA LYS A 514 -7.60 1.86 7.44
C LYS A 514 -7.01 1.21 6.19
N ALA A 515 -5.73 0.85 6.26
CA ALA A 515 -5.01 0.24 5.16
C ALA A 515 -5.86 -0.91 4.58
N VAL A 516 -6.15 -0.75 3.29
CA VAL A 516 -6.85 -1.66 2.39
C VAL A 516 -6.19 -3.03 2.44
N ILE A 517 -7.01 -4.06 2.68
CA ILE A 517 -6.97 -5.45 2.15
C ILE A 517 -7.96 -6.27 3.01
N PRO A 518 -8.87 -7.07 2.43
CA PRO A 518 -9.88 -7.82 3.16
C PRO A 518 -9.23 -8.88 4.06
N ALA A 519 -9.76 -9.06 5.28
CA ALA A 519 -9.39 -10.17 6.15
C ALA A 519 -10.64 -10.97 6.52
N ARG A 520 -10.59 -12.30 6.37
CA ARG A 520 -11.51 -13.22 7.03
C ARG A 520 -10.75 -14.15 7.98
N ALA A 521 -11.47 -14.54 9.03
CA ALA A 521 -11.01 -15.07 10.30
C ALA A 521 -10.56 -16.54 10.27
N HIS A 522 -9.81 -16.95 11.30
CA HIS A 522 -9.57 -18.35 11.66
C HIS A 522 -9.88 -18.54 13.16
N SER A 523 -10.66 -19.57 13.47
CA SER A 523 -10.73 -20.23 14.77
C SER A 523 -10.06 -21.61 14.66
N LYS A 524 -9.38 -22.03 15.74
CA LYS A 524 -8.72 -23.33 15.92
C LYS A 524 -9.58 -24.23 16.81
N ARG A 525 -9.43 -25.57 16.69
CA ARG A 525 -9.18 -26.50 17.81
C ARG A 525 -8.79 -27.92 17.37
N ASP A 526 -8.08 -28.57 18.27
CA ASP A 526 -7.21 -29.76 18.20
C ASP A 526 -7.90 -31.13 18.33
N ASN A 527 -7.24 -32.24 17.90
CA ASN A 527 -6.81 -33.38 18.75
C ASN A 527 -6.24 -34.64 18.02
N ALA A 528 -5.05 -35.03 18.48
CA ALA A 528 -4.31 -36.31 18.69
C ALA A 528 -4.71 -37.74 18.19
N ARG A 529 -3.64 -38.54 17.87
CA ARG A 529 -3.26 -39.94 18.29
C ARG A 529 -2.95 -41.04 17.21
N LEU A 530 -1.65 -41.42 17.16
CA LEU A 530 -0.96 -42.75 17.22
C LEU A 530 -1.31 -44.01 16.36
N CYS A 531 -0.25 -44.56 15.73
CA CYS A 531 0.33 -45.94 15.82
C CYS A 531 0.38 -46.91 14.60
N ARG A 532 1.64 -47.21 14.18
CA ARG A 532 2.33 -48.44 13.66
C ARG A 532 1.62 -49.54 12.84
N ALA A 533 2.25 -49.97 11.72
CA ALA A 533 2.90 -51.29 11.53
C ALA A 533 3.50 -51.50 10.10
N ARG A 534 4.47 -52.44 9.99
CA ARG A 534 5.44 -52.71 8.90
C ARG A 534 4.94 -53.68 7.81
N ARG A 535 5.50 -53.61 6.57
CA ARG A 535 6.27 -54.67 5.83
C ARG A 535 6.57 -54.30 4.34
N HIS A 536 7.71 -54.79 3.84
CA HIS A 536 8.36 -54.64 2.50
C HIS A 536 7.88 -55.70 1.47
N PRO A 537 8.44 -55.82 0.23
CA PRO A 537 8.63 -54.86 -0.87
C PRO A 537 8.14 -55.42 -2.25
N ALA A 538 8.41 -54.68 -3.34
CA ALA A 538 8.46 -55.07 -4.77
C ALA A 538 7.26 -54.75 -5.69
N ALA A 539 7.60 -53.95 -6.72
CA ALA A 539 6.91 -53.44 -7.92
C ALA A 539 7.02 -51.91 -7.89
N GLY A 540 7.88 -51.32 -8.73
CA GLY A 540 8.50 -49.99 -8.56
C GLY A 540 7.52 -48.83 -8.30
N ARG A 541 7.09 -48.68 -7.05
CA ARG A 541 6.20 -47.62 -6.58
C ARG A 541 7.02 -46.37 -6.30
N VAL A 542 6.82 -45.34 -7.12
CA VAL A 542 7.33 -43.99 -6.87
C VAL A 542 6.88 -43.55 -5.47
N THR A 543 7.81 -43.06 -4.65
CA THR A 543 7.50 -42.50 -3.33
C THR A 543 7.69 -40.99 -3.37
N ILE A 544 6.68 -40.22 -2.94
CA ILE A 544 6.76 -38.76 -2.88
C ILE A 544 7.15 -38.33 -1.47
N TRP A 545 8.23 -37.56 -1.36
CA TRP A 545 8.67 -36.92 -0.12
C TRP A 545 8.23 -35.46 -0.12
N LEU A 546 7.45 -35.05 0.87
CA LEU A 546 7.05 -33.66 1.06
C LEU A 546 8.05 -32.96 1.96
N ASP A 547 8.67 -31.91 1.42
CA ASP A 547 9.54 -31.00 2.15
C ASP A 547 8.82 -30.37 3.37
N ALA A 548 9.58 -29.96 4.38
CA ALA A 548 9.10 -29.40 5.65
C ALA A 548 8.28 -28.10 5.46
N GLN A 549 8.46 -27.41 4.33
CA GLN A 549 7.66 -26.25 3.94
C GLN A 549 6.22 -26.60 3.55
N LEU A 550 5.94 -27.88 3.27
CA LEU A 550 4.60 -28.36 2.94
C LEU A 550 3.89 -28.92 4.18
N PRO A 551 2.56 -28.71 4.31
CA PRO A 551 1.81 -29.26 5.44
C PRO A 551 1.92 -30.79 5.49
N PRO A 552 2.31 -31.42 6.60
CA PRO A 552 2.42 -32.88 6.68
C PRO A 552 1.10 -33.60 6.40
N ALA A 553 -0.04 -32.99 6.75
CA ALA A 553 -1.37 -33.50 6.44
C ALA A 553 -1.69 -33.54 4.93
N LEU A 554 -0.84 -32.98 4.07
CA LEU A 554 -0.91 -33.14 2.62
C LEU A 554 -0.45 -34.54 2.21
N ALA A 555 0.53 -35.13 2.90
CA ALA A 555 1.04 -36.47 2.60
C ALA A 555 -0.07 -37.52 2.75
N THR A 556 -0.81 -37.47 3.86
CA THR A 556 -1.95 -38.37 4.10
C THR A 556 -3.04 -38.22 3.05
N CYS A 557 -3.35 -36.97 2.66
CA CYS A 557 -4.39 -36.67 1.67
C CYS A 557 -4.01 -37.13 0.25
N LEU A 558 -2.73 -37.00 -0.14
CA LEU A 558 -2.24 -37.44 -1.43
C LEU A 558 -2.13 -38.97 -1.48
N ALA A 559 -1.64 -39.58 -0.40
CA ALA A 559 -1.55 -41.03 -0.29
C ALA A 559 -2.92 -41.71 -0.38
N SER A 560 -3.97 -41.14 0.24
CA SER A 560 -5.33 -41.67 0.14
C SER A 560 -5.97 -41.51 -1.24
N LYS A 561 -5.52 -40.52 -2.03
CA LYS A 561 -6.17 -40.15 -3.29
C LYS A 561 -5.51 -40.76 -4.53
N PHE A 562 -4.21 -41.04 -4.48
CA PHE A 562 -3.41 -41.42 -5.66
C PHE A 562 -2.75 -42.80 -5.57
N GLU A 563 -3.10 -43.62 -4.56
CA GLU A 563 -2.51 -44.95 -4.30
C GLU A 563 -0.96 -44.97 -4.31
N THR A 564 -0.34 -43.81 -4.09
CA THR A 564 1.10 -43.56 -4.16
C THR A 564 1.62 -43.26 -2.77
N LYS A 565 2.77 -43.83 -2.40
CA LYS A 565 3.33 -43.62 -1.07
C LYS A 565 3.80 -42.17 -0.95
N CYS A 566 3.13 -41.37 -0.12
CA CYS A 566 3.51 -39.98 0.14
C CYS A 566 3.87 -39.82 1.62
N LEU A 567 5.06 -39.28 1.92
CA LEU A 567 5.60 -39.12 3.26
C LEU A 567 6.09 -37.69 3.46
N ALA A 568 5.84 -37.08 4.62
CA ALA A 568 6.50 -35.81 4.96
C ALA A 568 7.91 -36.09 5.48
N VAL A 569 8.90 -35.24 5.15
CA VAL A 569 10.30 -35.39 5.62
C VAL A 569 10.39 -35.45 7.14
N ARG A 570 9.45 -34.80 7.86
CA ARG A 570 9.32 -34.93 9.31
C ARG A 570 9.06 -36.37 9.75
N ASP A 571 8.17 -37.07 9.07
CA ASP A 571 7.74 -38.42 9.43
C ASP A 571 8.82 -39.45 9.05
N LEU A 572 9.86 -39.02 8.32
CA LEU A 572 11.09 -39.75 8.02
C LEU A 572 12.23 -39.46 9.02
N GLY A 573 12.01 -38.59 10.00
CA GLY A 573 13.06 -38.14 10.94
C GLY A 573 14.05 -37.12 10.36
N LEU A 574 13.80 -36.63 9.14
CA LEU A 574 14.66 -35.67 8.43
C LEU A 574 14.16 -34.21 8.57
N ARG A 575 13.37 -33.91 9.61
CA ARG A 575 12.74 -32.59 9.77
C ARG A 575 13.76 -31.46 9.89
N ASP A 576 14.81 -31.72 10.67
CA ASP A 576 15.82 -30.73 11.05
C ASP A 576 17.13 -30.93 10.25
N SER A 577 17.09 -31.80 9.23
CA SER A 577 18.18 -32.02 8.28
C SER A 577 18.22 -30.90 7.25
N ASP A 578 19.41 -30.59 6.73
CA ASP A 578 19.55 -29.66 5.60
C ASP A 578 19.09 -30.31 4.27
N ASP A 579 18.86 -29.46 3.26
CA ASP A 579 18.33 -29.89 1.97
C ASP A 579 19.28 -30.84 1.23
N GLN A 580 20.60 -30.71 1.44
CA GLN A 580 21.58 -31.61 0.84
C GLN A 580 21.50 -33.02 1.44
N ALA A 581 21.33 -33.13 2.76
CA ALA A 581 21.13 -34.39 3.45
C ALA A 581 19.79 -35.05 3.06
N ILE A 582 18.72 -34.27 2.94
CA ILE A 582 17.42 -34.78 2.46
C ILE A 582 17.53 -35.27 1.01
N PHE A 583 18.22 -34.51 0.15
CA PHE A 583 18.42 -34.87 -1.26
C PHE A 583 19.26 -36.13 -1.42
N GLN A 584 20.33 -36.29 -0.63
CA GLN A 584 21.15 -37.51 -0.64
C GLN A 584 20.38 -38.71 -0.09
N ALA A 585 19.62 -38.55 1.00
CA ALA A 585 18.80 -39.63 1.54
C ALA A 585 17.71 -40.10 0.54
N ALA A 586 17.11 -39.17 -0.20
CA ALA A 586 16.16 -39.49 -1.26
C ALA A 586 16.82 -40.20 -2.46
N ARG A 587 18.06 -39.81 -2.79
CA ARG A 587 18.87 -40.46 -3.82
C ARG A 587 19.21 -41.90 -3.42
N ASP A 588 19.69 -42.10 -2.20
CA ASP A 588 20.10 -43.39 -1.66
C ASP A 588 18.91 -44.37 -1.55
N GLN A 589 17.71 -43.87 -1.21
CA GLN A 589 16.51 -44.70 -1.17
C GLN A 589 16.10 -45.21 -2.57
N GLY A 590 16.31 -44.40 -3.62
CA GLY A 590 15.88 -44.71 -4.98
C GLY A 590 14.35 -44.63 -5.18
N GLY A 591 13.92 -44.25 -6.38
CA GLY A 591 12.49 -44.14 -6.70
C GLY A 591 11.73 -43.04 -5.95
N VAL A 592 12.44 -42.03 -5.43
CA VAL A 592 11.86 -40.90 -4.69
C VAL A 592 11.69 -39.67 -5.58
N VAL A 593 10.53 -39.03 -5.45
CA VAL A 593 10.26 -37.68 -5.96
C VAL A 593 10.16 -36.73 -4.78
N ILE A 594 10.99 -35.69 -4.75
CA ILE A 594 10.88 -34.64 -3.72
C ILE A 594 9.91 -33.57 -4.23
N MET A 595 8.86 -33.32 -3.46
CA MET A 595 7.93 -32.22 -3.69
C MET A 595 8.29 -31.07 -2.75
N SER A 596 8.68 -29.94 -3.32
CA SER A 596 9.03 -28.74 -2.55
C SER A 596 8.51 -27.47 -3.24
N LYS A 597 8.32 -26.42 -2.44
CA LYS A 597 8.15 -25.05 -2.93
C LYS A 597 9.48 -24.32 -3.03
N ASP A 598 10.51 -24.82 -2.36
CA ASP A 598 11.84 -24.25 -2.39
C ASP A 598 12.55 -24.56 -3.71
N SER A 599 13.31 -23.59 -4.19
CA SER A 599 14.19 -23.78 -5.35
C SER A 599 15.44 -24.56 -5.01
N ASP A 600 15.81 -24.67 -3.73
CA ASP A 600 17.08 -25.29 -3.31
C ASP A 600 17.19 -26.75 -3.79
N PHE A 601 16.10 -27.52 -3.76
CA PHE A 601 16.06 -28.87 -4.33
C PHE A 601 16.17 -28.92 -5.86
N VAL A 602 15.65 -27.90 -6.56
CA VAL A 602 15.80 -27.77 -8.02
C VAL A 602 17.25 -27.44 -8.37
N GLU A 603 17.87 -26.53 -7.64
CA GLU A 603 19.28 -26.18 -7.79
C GLU A 603 20.19 -27.38 -7.50
N LEU A 604 19.89 -28.16 -6.46
CA LEU A 604 20.58 -29.42 -6.16
C LEU A 604 20.41 -30.46 -7.29
N ALA A 605 19.21 -30.60 -7.86
CA ALA A 605 18.98 -31.50 -8.98
C ALA A 605 19.69 -31.06 -10.26
N LEU A 606 19.76 -29.75 -10.54
CA LEU A 606 20.52 -29.20 -11.67
C LEU A 606 22.04 -29.40 -11.49
N ARG A 607 22.53 -29.26 -10.26
CA ARG A 607 23.97 -29.40 -9.95
C ARG A 607 24.43 -30.85 -9.88
N LEU A 608 23.63 -31.74 -9.28
CA LEU A 608 24.03 -33.11 -8.95
C LEU A 608 23.36 -34.17 -9.83
N GLY A 609 22.42 -33.79 -10.69
CA GLY A 609 21.65 -34.69 -11.55
C GLY A 609 20.57 -35.50 -10.81
N PRO A 610 19.56 -36.03 -11.52
CA PRO A 610 18.64 -37.02 -10.95
C PRO A 610 19.33 -38.39 -10.79
N PRO A 611 18.84 -39.27 -9.88
CA PRO A 611 17.76 -39.08 -8.90
C PRO A 611 18.18 -38.28 -7.64
N PRO A 612 17.23 -37.78 -6.80
CA PRO A 612 15.76 -37.84 -6.95
C PRO A 612 15.22 -36.88 -8.03
N ARG A 613 14.00 -37.14 -8.52
CA ARG A 613 13.28 -36.17 -9.36
C ARG A 613 12.60 -35.13 -8.47
N ILE A 614 12.48 -33.89 -8.97
CA ILE A 614 11.89 -32.79 -8.19
C ILE A 614 10.55 -32.39 -8.79
N LEU A 615 9.50 -32.39 -7.96
CA LEU A 615 8.22 -31.80 -8.27
C LEU A 615 8.14 -30.42 -7.61
N TRP A 616 8.51 -29.40 -8.37
CA TRP A 616 8.60 -28.04 -7.87
C TRP A 616 7.25 -27.31 -7.96
N LEU A 617 6.74 -26.87 -6.82
CA LEU A 617 5.46 -26.17 -6.72
C LEU A 617 5.65 -24.66 -6.79
N THR A 618 5.48 -24.08 -7.98
CA THR A 618 5.68 -22.64 -8.24
C THR A 618 4.50 -21.75 -7.83
N GLY A 619 3.43 -22.33 -7.27
CA GLY A 619 2.27 -21.58 -6.78
C GLY A 619 2.59 -20.81 -5.49
N GLY A 620 2.15 -19.54 -5.42
CA GLY A 620 2.27 -18.68 -4.24
C GLY A 620 1.60 -19.22 -2.97
N ASN A 621 1.47 -18.41 -1.93
CA ASN A 621 0.79 -18.85 -0.70
C ASN A 621 -0.69 -19.12 -0.97
N VAL A 622 -1.05 -20.40 -0.94
CA VAL A 622 -2.40 -20.93 -1.13
C VAL A 622 -2.83 -21.61 0.17
N THR A 623 -4.12 -21.56 0.50
CA THR A 623 -4.63 -22.28 1.67
C THR A 623 -4.41 -23.78 1.50
N ASN A 624 -4.27 -24.55 2.60
CA ASN A 624 -4.12 -26.00 2.52
C ASN A 624 -5.24 -26.66 1.70
N THR A 625 -6.46 -26.14 1.79
CA THR A 625 -7.62 -26.59 1.00
C THR A 625 -7.42 -26.33 -0.49
N HIS A 626 -6.92 -25.15 -0.86
CA HIS A 626 -6.70 -24.79 -2.25
C HIS A 626 -5.48 -25.52 -2.85
N LEU A 627 -4.40 -25.68 -2.08
CA LEU A 627 -3.24 -26.48 -2.47
C LEU A 627 -3.62 -27.94 -2.73
N ARG A 628 -4.45 -28.53 -1.85
CA ARG A 628 -5.01 -29.87 -2.02
C ARG A 628 -5.85 -29.97 -3.30
N ARG A 629 -6.65 -28.94 -3.60
CA ARG A 629 -7.47 -28.91 -4.82
C ARG A 629 -6.61 -28.85 -6.09
N ILE A 630 -5.63 -27.95 -6.14
CA ILE A 630 -4.71 -27.84 -7.27
C ILE A 630 -3.94 -29.15 -7.48
N LEU A 631 -3.34 -29.69 -6.42
CA LEU A 631 -2.57 -30.93 -6.52
C LEU A 631 -3.47 -32.12 -6.89
N ALA A 632 -4.73 -32.12 -6.45
CA ALA A 632 -5.72 -33.11 -6.85
C ALA A 632 -6.06 -33.07 -8.35
N GLU A 633 -6.05 -31.88 -8.96
CA GLU A 633 -6.35 -31.66 -10.38
C GLU A 633 -5.11 -31.90 -11.27
N VAL A 634 -3.92 -31.53 -10.79
CA VAL A 634 -2.69 -31.50 -11.60
C VAL A 634 -1.87 -32.80 -11.53
N LEU A 635 -1.83 -33.47 -10.37
CA LEU A 635 -1.04 -34.71 -10.22
C LEU A 635 -1.49 -35.88 -11.11
N PRO A 636 -2.79 -36.11 -11.43
CA PRO A 636 -3.17 -37.14 -12.38
C PRO A 636 -2.55 -36.93 -13.77
N ALA A 637 -2.41 -35.67 -14.20
CA ALA A 637 -1.83 -35.28 -15.49
C ALA A 637 -0.29 -35.31 -15.51
N ALA A 638 0.36 -35.57 -14.36
CA ALA A 638 1.82 -35.60 -14.21
C ALA A 638 2.35 -37.01 -13.83
N SER A 639 1.49 -38.03 -13.85
CA SER A 639 1.88 -39.41 -13.60
C SER A 639 2.68 -39.98 -14.78
N PRO A 640 3.70 -40.83 -14.57
CA PRO A 640 4.55 -41.35 -15.66
C PRO A 640 3.85 -42.23 -16.71
N ASN A 641 2.56 -42.50 -16.54
CA ASN A 641 1.73 -43.27 -17.48
C ASN A 641 0.66 -42.41 -18.19
N GLY A 642 0.78 -41.08 -18.13
CA GLY A 642 -0.07 -40.11 -18.84
C GLY A 642 0.75 -39.20 -19.74
#